data_AF-A0A2P6NMV0-F1
#
_entry.id   AF-A0A2P6NMV0-F1
#
_cell.length_a   1.000
_cell.length_b   1.000
_cell.length_c   1.000
_cell.angle_alpha   90.00
_cell.angle_beta   90.00
_cell.angle_gamma   90.00
#
_symmetry.space_group_name_H-M   'P 1'
#
loop_
_entity.id
_entity.type
_entity.pdbx_description
1 polymer ?
#
loop_
_entity_poly.entity_id
_entity_poly.type
_entity_poly.pdbx_seq_one_letter_code
_entity_poly.pdbx_strand_id
1 'polypeptide(L)'
;MYVSSIDGSDPNQSLARAGDEGSGSLRLKKTRREGVLGQTLMLLARTKHIFQTKHITRPLQLVPNRNTMSEARKLEDLRFDNSVLRELPLDTEKRNFTRQVRNANFSLVDPTPVENPQIVGYSESALGLLGITPSEIKRKDIADYFCGNKLLNGSQTAAHCYCGHQFGNFAGQLGDGRAMYLGEIINEKGERWEIQLKGAGTTPYSRSADGRAVLRSSIREFLCSEAMFHLGVPTTRAGTLVTSDSYAVRDPLYDGHPIKEHCAIVSRIAPSFIRFGSFQIALPTDKYTGQSGPSPNNVSLIRGLLDYVIKYHHRDIMEQPEEKRYDILLARVAEATAEMVAGWQTVGFAHGVMNTDNMSILGLTIDYGPFGWLEFYDPNYICNHSDHEGRYSFGNQVSMCRWNLEKLSQVIFVDKSDAEDILKKHFDDKYQKLYYDKIRQKLGLYRTEEEKDGELIEELIDTLQSTCADMTNSLRLLSSLLPPFNTQRIDELLPKLLSQCSDANTLADKSMPSMSPQEIQMFLRLPAEVLRAVGKTPEMVKKQVELLQKYHELQGLTDEEKKERDAHQWRAFLVHYAERCKREVEGAGEDYIKERAEKMNSVNPKFVLRNHLAQEAIEAAEKGDYTEFWSLYEVLKKPFEEHLEKEDKGYDRLQPAKAAKCVKGYKTLFVLDTCCFVCNVSKSTTVYVHFDLDGTKCTTKKHLTGSYVPLRVATEKIDLAPSLNEIIPRVRYFQIAHACIINDLVPSLRFPPPRRRCNGRQLSRHSFLQLMEETELGAREVAMHFTTGFAQKFNWLYKANRRTHCTANGSSHKLQ
;
A
#
# COMPACT_ATOMS: atom_id res chain seq x y z
N MET A 1 -22.86 16.30 37.61
CA MET A 1 -23.22 16.18 39.06
C MET A 1 -24.68 15.77 39.15
N TYR A 2 -24.96 14.64 39.80
CA TYR A 2 -26.24 14.18 40.39
C TYR A 2 -27.49 14.08 39.48
N VAL A 3 -28.35 13.07 39.51
CA VAL A 3 -28.42 11.72 40.12
C VAL A 3 -29.74 11.11 39.62
N SER A 4 -29.73 9.80 39.32
CA SER A 4 -30.85 8.83 39.40
C SER A 4 -32.20 9.11 38.67
N SER A 5 -33.10 8.16 38.45
CA SER A 5 -33.12 6.71 38.19
C SER A 5 -34.60 6.31 38.14
N ILE A 6 -34.91 5.25 37.39
CA ILE A 6 -36.10 4.40 37.49
C ILE A 6 -37.39 4.98 36.88
N ASP A 7 -37.83 4.35 35.79
CA ASP A 7 -39.21 3.86 35.73
C ASP A 7 -39.25 2.53 34.98
N GLY A 8 -39.87 1.55 35.65
CA GLY A 8 -40.01 0.19 35.19
C GLY A 8 -41.42 -0.09 34.69
N SER A 9 -41.47 -1.05 33.76
CA SER A 9 -42.54 -2.05 33.55
C SER A 9 -43.95 -1.56 33.20
N ASP A 10 -44.24 -1.68 31.89
CA ASP A 10 -45.37 -2.39 31.25
C ASP A 10 -46.07 -3.41 32.20
N PRO A 11 -47.38 -3.76 32.07
CA PRO A 11 -47.91 -4.23 30.79
C PRO A 11 -49.42 -4.13 30.48
N ASN A 12 -49.72 -4.41 29.20
CA ASN A 12 -50.87 -5.14 28.67
C ASN A 12 -52.23 -4.45 28.48
N GLN A 13 -52.72 -4.57 27.23
CA GLN A 13 -54.08 -4.89 26.73
C GLN A 13 -54.48 -3.93 25.62
N SER A 14 -54.33 -4.31 24.35
CA SER A 14 -55.18 -5.20 23.54
C SER A 14 -56.34 -4.47 22.83
N LEU A 15 -56.38 -4.70 21.51
CA LEU A 15 -57.55 -4.84 20.64
C LEU A 15 -58.36 -3.59 20.20
N ALA A 16 -58.12 -3.26 18.92
CA ALA A 16 -59.07 -3.44 17.81
C ALA A 16 -60.08 -2.33 17.45
N ARG A 17 -60.01 -1.97 16.14
CA ARG A 17 -61.11 -1.65 15.18
C ARG A 17 -61.93 -0.38 15.48
N ALA A 18 -62.57 0.32 14.56
CA ALA A 18 -62.62 0.49 13.10
C ALA A 18 -63.48 1.78 12.90
N GLY A 19 -63.25 2.64 11.91
CA GLY A 19 -64.18 2.94 10.79
C GLY A 19 -65.55 3.55 11.21
N ASP A 20 -66.15 4.56 10.60
CA ASP A 20 -65.97 5.19 9.29
C ASP A 20 -67.01 6.34 9.15
N GLU A 21 -66.82 7.17 8.12
CA GLU A 21 -67.82 7.91 7.30
C GLU A 21 -68.64 9.16 7.75
N GLY A 22 -68.72 10.11 6.79
CA GLY A 22 -69.98 10.80 6.40
C GLY A 22 -70.00 12.34 6.53
N SER A 23 -69.46 13.13 5.60
CA SER A 23 -70.13 13.78 4.44
C SER A 23 -71.31 14.74 4.72
N GLY A 24 -71.26 15.99 4.23
CA GLY A 24 -72.44 16.85 4.10
C GLY A 24 -72.17 18.32 3.75
N SER A 25 -72.51 18.71 2.52
CA SER A 25 -72.32 20.01 1.85
C SER A 25 -73.39 21.06 2.21
N LEU A 26 -73.09 22.38 2.15
CA LEU A 26 -73.82 23.36 1.32
C LEU A 26 -73.32 24.82 1.42
N ARG A 27 -73.29 25.47 0.25
CA ARG A 27 -72.90 26.87 -0.07
C ARG A 27 -73.96 27.91 0.34
N LEU A 28 -73.53 29.16 0.53
CA LEU A 28 -74.29 30.37 0.17
C LEU A 28 -73.36 31.51 -0.33
N LYS A 29 -73.80 32.17 -1.41
CA LYS A 29 -73.23 33.35 -2.11
C LYS A 29 -73.59 34.64 -1.32
N LYS A 30 -73.04 35.86 -1.49
CA LYS A 30 -72.66 36.62 -2.70
C LYS A 30 -72.10 38.02 -2.31
N THR A 31 -71.13 38.54 -3.10
CA THR A 31 -70.87 39.97 -3.51
C THR A 31 -70.42 41.02 -2.46
N ARG A 32 -69.56 42.04 -2.71
CA ARG A 32 -68.69 42.58 -3.80
C ARG A 32 -67.92 43.76 -3.11
N ARG A 33 -66.60 44.01 -3.23
CA ARG A 33 -65.93 44.83 -4.27
C ARG A 33 -64.45 45.06 -3.83
N GLU A 34 -63.52 44.83 -4.75
CA GLU A 34 -62.43 45.76 -5.20
C GLU A 34 -61.10 45.72 -4.40
N GLY A 35 -59.99 45.46 -5.10
CA GLY A 35 -58.62 45.63 -4.57
C GLY A 35 -57.62 44.56 -5.03
N VAL A 36 -56.81 44.93 -6.03
CA VAL A 36 -55.67 44.22 -6.64
C VAL A 36 -54.66 43.74 -5.58
N LEU A 37 -54.40 42.43 -5.51
CA LEU A 37 -53.17 41.75 -5.95
C LEU A 37 -51.85 42.41 -5.46
N GLY A 38 -51.34 41.92 -4.33
CA GLY A 38 -50.01 42.25 -3.84
C GLY A 38 -49.69 41.51 -2.55
N GLN A 39 -48.89 40.43 -2.67
CA GLN A 39 -48.18 39.74 -1.59
C GLN A 39 -49.05 39.12 -0.48
N THR A 40 -49.24 37.79 -0.56
CA THR A 40 -49.03 36.79 0.52
C THR A 40 -49.76 35.50 0.12
N LEU A 41 -49.10 34.68 -0.70
CA LEU A 41 -49.48 33.29 -0.95
C LEU A 41 -48.19 32.50 -1.20
N MET A 42 -47.37 32.41 -0.16
CA MET A 42 -46.23 31.50 -0.11
C MET A 42 -45.95 31.07 1.33
N LEU A 43 -46.99 30.73 2.10
CA LEU A 43 -46.81 30.22 3.46
C LEU A 43 -48.07 29.43 3.85
N LEU A 44 -48.12 28.14 3.47
CA LEU A 44 -48.89 27.04 4.10
C LEU A 44 -48.87 25.78 3.22
N ALA A 45 -47.67 25.42 2.74
CA ALA A 45 -47.37 24.10 2.16
C ALA A 45 -45.96 23.63 2.58
N ARG A 46 -45.57 23.92 3.82
CA ARG A 46 -44.28 23.56 4.43
C ARG A 46 -44.46 23.24 5.91
N THR A 47 -45.15 22.15 6.22
CA THR A 47 -45.07 21.49 7.54
C THR A 47 -45.73 20.12 7.47
N LYS A 48 -45.13 19.20 6.69
CA LYS A 48 -45.29 17.75 6.81
C LYS A 48 -44.25 17.04 5.91
N HIS A 49 -42.99 17.20 6.27
CA HIS A 49 -41.88 16.30 5.93
C HIS A 49 -40.64 16.78 6.69
N ILE A 50 -40.66 16.54 8.00
CA ILE A 50 -39.48 16.62 8.86
C ILE A 50 -39.44 15.26 9.53
N PHE A 51 -38.67 14.36 8.95
CA PHE A 51 -37.97 13.20 9.54
C PHE A 51 -37.57 12.27 8.38
N GLN A 52 -36.30 11.87 8.38
CA GLN A 52 -35.59 11.02 7.40
C GLN A 52 -34.95 11.75 6.20
N THR A 53 -33.76 12.29 6.42
CA THR A 53 -32.69 12.29 5.41
C THR A 53 -31.54 11.44 5.90
N LYS A 54 -31.55 10.16 5.49
CA LYS A 54 -30.37 9.31 5.44
C LYS A 54 -29.47 9.83 4.32
N HIS A 55 -28.37 10.51 4.65
CA HIS A 55 -27.28 10.70 3.71
C HIS A 55 -26.48 9.39 3.64
N ILE A 56 -26.93 8.49 2.77
CA ILE A 56 -26.11 7.41 2.24
C ILE A 56 -25.50 7.96 0.96
N THR A 57 -24.18 8.13 0.96
CA THR A 57 -23.37 8.38 -0.23
C THR A 57 -23.51 7.20 -1.19
N ARG A 58 -24.42 7.30 -2.16
CA ARG A 58 -24.35 6.50 -3.39
C ARG A 58 -23.35 7.17 -4.34
N PRO A 59 -22.50 6.41 -5.05
CA PRO A 59 -21.73 6.97 -6.15
C PRO A 59 -22.72 7.35 -7.26
N LEU A 60 -22.89 8.65 -7.48
CA LEU A 60 -23.59 9.16 -8.64
C LEU A 60 -22.76 8.78 -9.87
N GLN A 61 -23.19 7.75 -10.60
CA GLN A 61 -22.87 7.63 -12.02
C GLN A 61 -23.44 8.86 -12.73
N LEU A 62 -22.60 9.89 -12.86
CA LEU A 62 -22.90 11.06 -13.67
C LEU A 62 -22.77 10.65 -15.13
N VAL A 63 -23.90 10.34 -15.76
CA VAL A 63 -24.01 10.44 -17.22
C VAL A 63 -23.80 11.92 -17.57
N PRO A 64 -22.80 12.29 -18.40
CA PRO A 64 -22.54 13.69 -18.69
C PRO A 64 -23.71 14.27 -19.48
N ASN A 65 -24.36 15.27 -18.90
CA ASN A 65 -25.39 16.05 -19.57
C ASN A 65 -24.72 16.85 -20.71
N ARG A 66 -24.89 16.38 -21.95
CA ARG A 66 -24.50 17.13 -23.15
C ARG A 66 -25.42 18.34 -23.24
N ASN A 67 -24.97 19.50 -22.76
CA ASN A 67 -25.27 20.84 -23.30
C ASN A 67 -25.02 21.94 -22.25
N THR A 68 -23.75 22.23 -21.98
CA THR A 68 -23.20 23.58 -21.76
C THR A 68 -21.70 23.44 -21.95
N MET A 69 -21.21 23.54 -23.19
CA MET A 69 -19.77 23.70 -23.42
C MET A 69 -19.38 25.10 -22.96
N SER A 70 -18.99 25.20 -21.70
CA SER A 70 -18.14 26.28 -21.19
C SER A 70 -16.92 26.39 -22.12
N GLU A 71 -16.60 27.59 -22.60
CA GLU A 71 -15.42 27.82 -23.43
C GLU A 71 -14.17 27.28 -22.71
N ALA A 72 -13.34 26.53 -23.43
CA ALA A 72 -12.16 25.89 -22.84
C ALA A 72 -11.25 26.93 -22.18
N ARG A 73 -11.06 26.86 -20.85
CA ARG A 73 -10.07 27.69 -20.17
C ARG A 73 -8.68 27.32 -20.65
N LYS A 74 -7.90 28.33 -21.01
CA LYS A 74 -6.49 28.16 -21.28
C LYS A 74 -5.75 28.02 -19.95
N LEU A 75 -4.55 27.44 -20.02
CA LEU A 75 -3.68 27.27 -18.86
C LEU A 75 -3.41 28.60 -18.12
N GLU A 76 -3.37 29.71 -18.86
CA GLU A 76 -3.12 31.05 -18.34
C GLU A 76 -4.31 31.66 -17.57
N ASP A 77 -5.51 31.11 -17.74
CA ASP A 77 -6.77 31.57 -17.13
C ASP A 77 -7.13 30.82 -15.83
N LEU A 78 -6.23 29.95 -15.36
CA LEU A 78 -6.42 29.23 -14.10
C LEU A 78 -6.47 30.20 -12.92
N ARG A 79 -7.51 30.07 -12.10
CA ARG A 79 -7.74 30.97 -10.95
C ARG A 79 -7.09 30.41 -9.70
N PHE A 80 -5.87 30.84 -9.42
CA PHE A 80 -5.18 30.54 -8.16
C PHE A 80 -5.73 31.39 -7.01
N ASP A 81 -5.91 30.77 -5.85
CA ASP A 81 -6.36 31.42 -4.62
C ASP A 81 -5.47 31.12 -3.40
N ASN A 82 -4.44 30.28 -3.51
CA ASN A 82 -3.35 30.06 -2.52
C ASN A 82 -3.65 30.41 -1.04
N SER A 83 -4.74 29.88 -0.49
CA SER A 83 -5.27 30.23 0.83
C SER A 83 -4.36 29.74 1.95
N VAL A 84 -3.72 28.58 1.80
CA VAL A 84 -2.77 28.07 2.81
C VAL A 84 -1.64 29.07 3.04
N LEU A 85 -1.13 29.71 1.99
CA LEU A 85 -0.01 30.65 2.09
C LEU A 85 -0.42 32.03 2.62
N ARG A 86 -1.69 32.40 2.50
CA ARG A 86 -2.20 33.68 3.02
C ARG A 86 -2.57 33.62 4.49
N GLU A 87 -3.07 32.48 4.95
CA GLU A 87 -3.67 32.36 6.29
C GLU A 87 -2.80 31.61 7.29
N LEU A 88 -1.91 30.71 6.82
CA LEU A 88 -1.02 29.97 7.69
C LEU A 88 0.38 30.60 7.74
N PRO A 89 1.09 30.52 8.88
CA PRO A 89 2.43 31.06 9.02
C PRO A 89 3.44 30.54 7.99
N LEU A 90 4.13 31.48 7.33
CA LEU A 90 5.21 31.20 6.40
C LEU A 90 6.58 31.32 7.07
N ASP A 91 7.52 30.51 6.60
CA ASP A 91 8.91 30.61 6.98
C ASP A 91 9.50 31.95 6.52
N THR A 92 10.22 32.60 7.43
CA THR A 92 10.85 33.89 7.17
C THR A 92 12.15 33.77 6.37
N GLU A 93 12.79 32.59 6.39
CA GLU A 93 14.01 32.34 5.63
C GLU A 93 13.69 32.02 4.17
N LYS A 94 14.19 32.85 3.25
CA LYS A 94 13.93 32.76 1.81
C LYS A 94 14.90 31.87 1.05
N ARG A 95 16.06 31.55 1.64
CA ARG A 95 17.06 30.69 0.99
C ARG A 95 16.64 29.22 1.06
N ASN A 96 16.85 28.51 -0.05
CA ASN A 96 16.60 27.08 -0.10
C ASN A 96 17.84 26.29 0.36
N PHE A 97 17.82 25.83 1.60
CA PHE A 97 18.78 24.89 2.17
C PHE A 97 18.12 24.13 3.31
N THR A 98 18.59 22.91 3.56
CA THR A 98 18.02 21.99 4.55
C THR A 98 18.20 22.51 5.97
N ARG A 99 17.12 22.58 6.76
CA ARG A 99 17.15 23.13 8.13
C ARG A 99 15.93 22.70 8.95
N GLN A 100 15.97 22.96 10.25
CA GLN A 100 14.75 23.00 11.05
C GLN A 100 14.00 24.32 10.78
N VAL A 101 12.70 24.21 10.50
CA VAL A 101 11.81 25.33 10.18
C VAL A 101 10.89 25.57 11.38
N ARG A 102 11.13 26.68 12.09
CA ARG A 102 10.41 27.02 13.32
C ARG A 102 9.29 28.03 13.03
N ASN A 103 8.19 27.91 13.76
CA ASN A 103 7.04 28.80 13.75
C ASN A 103 6.37 29.00 12.38
N ALA A 104 6.47 28.01 11.49
CA ALA A 104 5.89 28.06 10.15
C ALA A 104 5.31 26.72 9.71
N ASN A 105 4.23 26.78 8.94
CA ASN A 105 3.61 25.64 8.27
C ASN A 105 4.18 25.42 6.88
N PHE A 106 4.62 26.47 6.18
CA PHE A 106 5.13 26.37 4.82
C PHE A 106 6.40 27.21 4.64
N SER A 107 7.33 26.72 3.81
CA SER A 107 8.46 27.51 3.31
C SER A 107 8.29 27.76 1.82
N LEU A 108 8.39 29.02 1.38
CA LEU A 108 8.44 29.34 -0.05
C LEU A 108 9.72 28.75 -0.66
N VAL A 109 9.59 28.09 -1.81
CA VAL A 109 10.70 27.44 -2.50
C VAL A 109 10.42 27.37 -4.00
N ASP A 110 11.44 27.61 -4.81
CA ASP A 110 11.34 27.50 -6.27
C ASP A 110 11.69 26.08 -6.74
N PRO A 111 11.01 25.55 -7.78
CA PRO A 111 11.39 24.28 -8.38
C PRO A 111 12.80 24.30 -8.93
N THR A 112 13.46 23.14 -8.90
CA THR A 112 14.74 22.93 -9.58
C THR A 112 14.47 22.37 -10.98
N PRO A 113 14.83 23.07 -12.07
CA PRO A 113 14.55 22.62 -13.43
C PRO A 113 15.14 21.25 -13.76
N VAL A 114 14.57 20.59 -14.78
CA VAL A 114 15.06 19.36 -15.39
C VAL A 114 15.29 19.54 -16.89
N GLU A 115 16.15 18.70 -17.45
CA GLU A 115 16.55 18.75 -18.86
C GLU A 115 15.57 17.98 -19.76
N ASN A 116 15.19 18.57 -20.89
CA ASN A 116 14.32 17.97 -21.93
C ASN A 116 13.07 17.25 -21.37
N PRO A 117 12.18 17.95 -20.63
CA PRO A 117 11.01 17.32 -20.04
C PRO A 117 10.02 16.83 -21.11
N GLN A 118 9.44 15.64 -20.89
CA GLN A 118 8.43 15.05 -21.77
C GLN A 118 7.27 14.47 -20.96
N ILE A 119 6.02 14.78 -21.33
CA ILE A 119 4.85 14.11 -20.76
C ILE A 119 4.80 12.68 -21.32
N VAL A 120 4.73 11.71 -20.42
CA VAL A 120 4.63 10.28 -20.75
C VAL A 120 3.31 9.66 -20.26
N GLY A 121 2.62 10.33 -19.32
CA GLY A 121 1.31 9.93 -18.81
C GLY A 121 0.47 11.13 -18.38
N TYR A 122 -0.85 11.04 -18.52
CA TYR A 122 -1.79 12.05 -18.01
C TYR A 122 -3.18 11.46 -17.75
N SER A 123 -3.89 12.02 -16.78
CA SER A 123 -5.29 11.68 -16.48
C SER A 123 -6.18 12.86 -16.82
N GLU A 124 -7.00 12.71 -17.86
CA GLU A 124 -7.98 13.73 -18.26
C GLU A 124 -8.97 14.03 -17.13
N SER A 125 -9.39 12.99 -16.38
CA SER A 125 -10.35 13.16 -15.29
C SER A 125 -9.76 13.89 -14.09
N ALA A 126 -8.48 13.66 -13.77
CA ALA A 126 -7.79 14.39 -12.69
C ALA A 126 -7.52 15.84 -13.08
N LEU A 127 -7.05 16.09 -14.30
CA LEU A 127 -6.79 17.43 -14.82
C LEU A 127 -8.07 18.26 -14.98
N GLY A 128 -9.19 17.60 -15.31
CA GLY A 128 -10.51 18.22 -15.35
C GLY A 128 -10.96 18.80 -14.00
N LEU A 129 -10.45 18.30 -12.87
CA LEU A 129 -10.72 18.88 -11.54
C LEU A 129 -10.19 20.32 -11.43
N LEU A 130 -9.08 20.60 -12.10
CA LEU A 130 -8.45 21.93 -12.18
C LEU A 130 -9.07 22.81 -13.27
N GLY A 131 -9.99 22.27 -14.09
CA GLY A 131 -10.53 22.93 -15.28
C GLY A 131 -9.59 22.89 -16.50
N ILE A 132 -8.59 22.01 -16.52
CA ILE A 132 -7.66 21.86 -17.65
C ILE A 132 -8.26 20.90 -18.68
N THR A 133 -8.31 21.34 -19.94
CA THR A 133 -8.92 20.57 -21.04
C THR A 133 -7.89 19.67 -21.75
N PRO A 134 -8.32 18.57 -22.41
CA PRO A 134 -7.42 17.70 -23.16
C PRO A 134 -6.63 18.40 -24.28
N SER A 135 -7.15 19.50 -24.83
CA SER A 135 -6.43 20.29 -25.85
C SER A 135 -5.21 21.00 -25.27
N GLU A 136 -5.28 21.51 -24.04
CA GLU A 136 -4.14 22.17 -23.39
C GLU A 136 -3.00 21.18 -23.11
N ILE A 137 -3.32 19.91 -22.87
CA ILE A 137 -2.32 18.85 -22.65
C ILE A 137 -1.49 18.55 -23.90
N LYS A 138 -1.97 18.91 -25.09
CA LYS A 138 -1.25 18.71 -26.36
C LYS A 138 -0.28 19.83 -26.70
N ARG A 139 -0.19 20.88 -25.86
CA ARG A 139 0.76 21.98 -26.08
C ARG A 139 2.20 21.47 -26.02
N LYS A 140 3.08 22.08 -26.82
CA LYS A 140 4.50 21.69 -26.88
C LYS A 140 5.26 22.02 -25.60
N ASP A 141 4.84 23.06 -24.88
CA ASP A 141 5.46 23.57 -23.66
C ASP A 141 4.84 23.01 -22.38
N ILE A 142 3.85 22.12 -22.49
CA ILE A 142 3.09 21.62 -21.34
C ILE A 142 3.98 20.92 -20.29
N ALA A 143 4.99 20.19 -20.75
CA ALA A 143 5.90 19.45 -19.88
C ALA A 143 6.71 20.40 -19.00
N ASP A 144 7.07 21.59 -19.50
CA ASP A 144 7.79 22.60 -18.73
C ASP A 144 6.98 23.08 -17.51
N TYR A 145 5.66 23.23 -17.65
CA TYR A 145 4.80 23.64 -16.54
C TYR A 145 4.67 22.55 -15.49
N PHE A 146 4.46 21.31 -15.93
CA PHE A 146 4.21 20.19 -15.02
C PHE A 146 5.48 19.51 -14.46
N CYS A 147 6.68 19.92 -14.89
CA CYS A 147 7.93 19.61 -14.19
C CYS A 147 8.47 20.76 -13.34
N GLY A 148 7.86 21.95 -13.42
CA GLY A 148 8.30 23.15 -12.68
C GLY A 148 9.40 23.96 -13.36
N ASN A 149 9.74 23.68 -14.63
CA ASN A 149 10.64 24.54 -15.42
C ASN A 149 10.01 25.91 -15.72
N LYS A 150 8.68 25.93 -15.86
CA LYS A 150 7.85 27.14 -15.94
C LYS A 150 6.77 27.06 -14.86
N LEU A 151 6.36 28.22 -14.35
CA LEU A 151 5.28 28.31 -13.38
C LEU A 151 3.98 28.69 -14.08
N LEU A 152 2.87 28.10 -13.62
CA LEU A 152 1.54 28.52 -14.06
C LEU A 152 1.28 29.95 -13.57
N ASN A 153 0.50 30.72 -14.32
CA ASN A 153 0.15 32.08 -13.93
C ASN A 153 -0.63 32.05 -12.61
N GLY A 154 -0.14 32.75 -11.58
CA GLY A 154 -0.73 32.76 -10.23
C GLY A 154 -0.18 31.71 -9.26
N SER A 155 0.70 30.80 -9.72
CA SER A 155 1.41 29.87 -8.83
C SER A 155 2.28 30.61 -7.82
N GLN A 156 2.30 30.09 -6.59
CA GLN A 156 3.25 30.48 -5.54
C GLN A 156 3.78 29.21 -4.94
N THR A 157 5.03 28.86 -5.27
CA THR A 157 5.58 27.56 -4.93
C THR A 157 6.07 27.51 -3.49
N ALA A 158 5.75 26.42 -2.81
CA ALA A 158 6.07 26.23 -1.40
C ALA A 158 6.28 24.75 -1.07
N ALA A 159 6.76 24.48 0.14
CA ALA A 159 6.85 23.13 0.69
C ALA A 159 6.28 23.12 2.10
N HIS A 160 5.51 22.09 2.44
CA HIS A 160 4.82 21.95 3.73
C HIS A 160 5.77 21.40 4.80
N CYS A 161 5.85 22.07 5.95
CA CYS A 161 6.47 21.57 7.17
C CYS A 161 5.50 20.67 7.94
N TYR A 162 5.89 19.43 8.19
CA TYR A 162 5.15 18.50 9.05
C TYR A 162 6.10 17.59 9.82
N CYS A 163 5.59 16.90 10.83
CA CYS A 163 6.27 15.83 11.55
C CYS A 163 5.56 14.49 11.29
N GLY A 164 5.98 13.42 11.96
CA GLY A 164 5.27 12.14 11.90
C GLY A 164 5.75 11.16 12.95
N HIS A 165 4.88 10.22 13.31
CA HIS A 165 5.27 8.99 13.98
C HIS A 165 5.56 7.94 12.90
N GLN A 166 6.84 7.64 12.69
CA GLN A 166 7.30 6.65 11.73
C GLN A 166 7.47 5.31 12.42
N PHE A 167 6.74 4.29 11.98
CA PHE A 167 6.72 2.96 12.61
C PHE A 167 6.47 3.00 14.13
N GLY A 168 5.62 3.94 14.57
CA GLY A 168 5.25 4.11 15.98
C GLY A 168 6.13 5.08 16.77
N ASN A 169 7.32 5.42 16.27
CA ASN A 169 8.26 6.33 16.93
C ASN A 169 8.15 7.75 16.38
N PHE A 170 8.16 8.76 17.24
CA PHE A 170 8.13 10.15 16.79
C PHE A 170 9.45 10.54 16.11
N ALA A 171 9.37 10.96 14.85
CA ALA A 171 10.55 11.20 14.00
C ALA A 171 11.06 12.65 14.03
N GLY A 172 10.41 13.54 14.79
CA GLY A 172 10.68 14.98 14.72
C GLY A 172 10.27 15.56 13.37
N GLN A 173 10.98 16.61 12.93
CA GLN A 173 10.67 17.32 11.69
C GLN A 173 10.90 16.46 10.44
N LEU A 174 9.86 16.37 9.62
CA LEU A 174 9.88 15.84 8.26
C LEU A 174 9.61 17.00 7.29
N GLY A 175 8.50 16.96 6.56
CA GLY A 175 8.10 17.95 5.57
C GLY A 175 8.18 17.44 4.14
N ASP A 176 7.70 18.26 3.21
CA ASP A 176 7.74 17.99 1.77
C ASP A 176 9.19 18.02 1.26
N GLY A 177 9.93 16.94 1.46
CA GLY A 177 11.36 16.86 1.12
C GLY A 177 11.66 16.66 -0.37
N ARG A 178 10.64 16.34 -1.16
CA ARG A 178 10.71 16.17 -2.63
C ARG A 178 9.37 16.46 -3.31
N ALA A 179 8.46 17.10 -2.60
CA ALA A 179 7.18 17.56 -3.12
C ALA A 179 7.16 19.08 -3.03
N MET A 180 6.41 19.71 -3.93
CA MET A 180 6.31 21.15 -3.95
C MET A 180 4.87 21.53 -4.25
N TYR A 181 4.26 22.26 -3.33
CA TYR A 181 3.02 22.97 -3.55
C TYR A 181 3.21 23.94 -4.71
N LEU A 182 2.33 23.88 -5.71
CA LEU A 182 2.32 24.79 -6.85
C LEU A 182 1.24 25.87 -6.70
N GLY A 183 0.15 25.54 -6.00
CA GLY A 183 -0.95 26.47 -5.73
C GLY A 183 -2.28 25.75 -5.45
N GLU A 184 -3.28 26.54 -5.07
CA GLU A 184 -4.68 26.11 -4.95
C GLU A 184 -5.51 26.77 -6.04
N ILE A 185 -6.12 25.97 -6.91
CA ILE A 185 -6.96 26.40 -8.03
C ILE A 185 -8.43 26.32 -7.64
N ILE A 186 -9.20 27.36 -7.96
CA ILE A 186 -10.66 27.36 -7.86
C ILE A 186 -11.24 27.05 -9.24
N ASN A 187 -11.88 25.90 -9.37
CA ASN A 187 -12.50 25.48 -10.63
C ASN A 187 -13.84 26.19 -10.86
N GLU A 188 -14.48 25.91 -12.00
CA GLU A 188 -15.73 26.58 -12.41
C GLU A 188 -16.92 26.29 -11.49
N LYS A 189 -16.85 25.17 -10.75
CA LYS A 189 -17.86 24.79 -9.75
C LYS A 189 -17.64 25.48 -8.40
N GLY A 190 -16.58 26.28 -8.26
CA GLY A 190 -16.19 26.89 -7.00
C GLY A 190 -15.47 25.93 -6.04
N GLU A 191 -15.06 24.74 -6.51
CA GLU A 191 -14.31 23.78 -5.72
C GLU A 191 -12.83 24.16 -5.71
N ARG A 192 -12.17 23.91 -4.58
CA ARG A 192 -10.74 24.18 -4.37
C ARG A 192 -9.93 22.90 -4.54
N TRP A 193 -8.88 22.97 -5.34
CA TRP A 193 -7.96 21.88 -5.59
C TRP A 193 -6.51 22.36 -5.45
N GLU A 194 -5.78 21.77 -4.51
CA GLU A 194 -4.34 21.91 -4.37
C GLU A 194 -3.64 21.05 -5.43
N ILE A 195 -2.66 21.63 -6.11
CA ILE A 195 -1.74 20.92 -7.01
C ILE A 195 -0.32 20.94 -6.44
N GLN A 196 0.31 19.77 -6.44
CA GLN A 196 1.71 19.60 -6.05
C GLN A 196 2.52 18.92 -7.14
N LEU A 197 3.81 19.22 -7.24
CA LEU A 197 4.77 18.53 -8.09
C LEU A 197 5.73 17.70 -7.23
N LYS A 198 5.73 16.37 -7.38
CA LYS A 198 6.63 15.48 -6.65
C LYS A 198 7.80 15.08 -7.55
N GLY A 199 9.03 15.38 -7.11
CA GLY A 199 10.27 15.29 -7.89
C GLY A 199 10.81 16.64 -8.39
N ALA A 200 10.15 17.74 -8.00
CA ALA A 200 10.44 19.09 -8.47
C ALA A 200 11.69 19.75 -7.87
N GLY A 201 12.50 19.04 -7.08
CA GLY A 201 13.77 19.53 -6.54
C GLY A 201 13.84 19.56 -5.02
N THR A 202 14.94 20.10 -4.51
CA THR A 202 15.21 20.16 -3.07
C THR A 202 14.40 21.24 -2.38
N THR A 203 14.13 21.02 -1.10
CA THR A 203 13.41 21.93 -0.21
C THR A 203 14.16 22.01 1.14
N PRO A 204 13.76 22.90 2.05
CA PRO A 204 14.28 22.90 3.42
C PRO A 204 14.10 21.57 4.18
N TYR A 205 13.23 20.69 3.67
CA TYR A 205 12.85 19.41 4.27
C TYR A 205 13.51 18.19 3.61
N SER A 206 14.36 18.37 2.59
CA SER A 206 14.97 17.25 1.85
C SER A 206 15.93 16.39 2.68
N ARG A 207 16.36 16.85 3.86
CA ARG A 207 17.36 16.18 4.70
C ARG A 207 18.64 15.88 3.89
N SER A 208 18.99 14.62 3.70
CA SER A 208 20.13 14.19 2.87
C SER A 208 19.73 13.78 1.44
N ALA A 209 18.44 13.88 1.08
CA ALA A 209 17.94 13.48 -0.23
C ALA A 209 18.11 14.60 -1.28
N ASP A 210 18.11 14.20 -2.55
CA ASP A 210 18.29 15.08 -3.71
C ASP A 210 17.02 15.81 -4.19
N GLY A 211 15.88 15.61 -3.52
CA GLY A 211 14.60 16.21 -3.90
C GLY A 211 13.99 15.69 -5.21
N ARG A 212 14.56 14.63 -5.80
CA ARG A 212 14.10 14.05 -7.08
C ARG A 212 13.29 12.77 -6.86
N ALA A 213 12.37 12.52 -7.79
CA ALA A 213 11.70 11.24 -7.96
C ALA A 213 12.19 10.60 -9.28
N VAL A 214 12.02 9.29 -9.39
CA VAL A 214 12.45 8.50 -10.55
C VAL A 214 11.25 7.90 -11.26
N LEU A 215 11.45 7.49 -12.52
CA LEU A 215 10.37 7.03 -13.39
C LEU A 215 9.55 5.88 -12.77
N ARG A 216 10.19 4.82 -12.27
CA ARG A 216 9.49 3.69 -11.63
C ARG A 216 8.55 4.10 -10.49
N SER A 217 9.01 4.95 -9.57
CA SER A 217 8.21 5.38 -8.42
C SER A 217 7.05 6.28 -8.85
N SER A 218 7.28 7.08 -9.88
CA SER A 218 6.30 8.04 -10.39
C SER A 218 5.22 7.34 -11.21
N ILE A 219 5.56 6.30 -11.97
CA ILE A 219 4.61 5.40 -12.65
C ILE A 219 3.71 4.71 -11.63
N ARG A 220 4.31 4.11 -10.57
CA ARG A 220 3.54 3.43 -9.51
C ARG A 220 2.56 4.36 -8.82
N GLU A 221 3.01 5.57 -8.46
CA GLU A 221 2.15 6.57 -7.81
C GLU A 221 1.02 7.04 -8.73
N PHE A 222 1.32 7.31 -10.01
CA PHE A 222 0.31 7.68 -11.00
C PHE A 222 -0.75 6.59 -11.17
N LEU A 223 -0.34 5.36 -11.46
CA LEU A 223 -1.25 4.24 -11.71
C LEU A 223 -2.08 3.90 -10.47
N CYS A 224 -1.48 3.90 -9.28
CA CYS A 224 -2.19 3.53 -8.06
C CYS A 224 -3.20 4.59 -7.63
N SER A 225 -2.82 5.87 -7.73
CA SER A 225 -3.72 6.99 -7.50
C SER A 225 -4.99 6.88 -8.35
N GLU A 226 -4.83 6.67 -9.66
CA GLU A 226 -5.98 6.60 -10.54
C GLU A 226 -6.77 5.29 -10.42
N ALA A 227 -6.09 4.15 -10.19
CA ALA A 227 -6.76 2.88 -9.92
C ALA A 227 -7.66 2.99 -8.68
N MET A 228 -7.17 3.59 -7.59
CA MET A 228 -7.95 3.79 -6.37
C MET A 228 -9.17 4.67 -6.62
N PHE A 229 -9.02 5.74 -7.41
CA PHE A 229 -10.13 6.61 -7.78
C PHE A 229 -11.21 5.85 -8.55
N HIS A 230 -10.82 5.08 -9.58
CA HIS A 230 -11.76 4.33 -10.41
C HIS A 230 -12.39 3.13 -9.69
N LEU A 231 -11.74 2.61 -8.64
CA LEU A 231 -12.33 1.64 -7.71
C LEU A 231 -13.30 2.29 -6.70
N GLY A 232 -13.42 3.62 -6.69
CA GLY A 232 -14.29 4.35 -5.76
C GLY A 232 -13.72 4.46 -4.34
N VAL A 233 -12.39 4.32 -4.18
CA VAL A 233 -11.73 4.51 -2.88
C VAL A 233 -11.18 5.95 -2.78
N PRO A 234 -11.48 6.69 -1.70
CA PRO A 234 -10.98 8.06 -1.52
C PRO A 234 -9.46 8.16 -1.65
N THR A 235 -8.99 9.05 -2.52
CA THR A 235 -7.57 9.16 -2.86
C THR A 235 -7.18 10.52 -3.41
N THR A 236 -5.90 10.89 -3.22
CA THR A 236 -5.22 11.88 -4.06
C THR A 236 -5.21 11.44 -5.52
N ARG A 237 -5.26 12.40 -6.45
CA ARG A 237 -5.33 12.18 -7.90
C ARG A 237 -3.98 12.47 -8.55
N ALA A 238 -3.68 11.79 -9.67
CA ALA A 238 -2.46 12.02 -10.43
C ALA A 238 -2.79 12.67 -11.78
N GLY A 239 -2.35 13.91 -11.98
CA GLY A 239 -2.67 14.70 -13.17
C GLY A 239 -1.79 14.34 -14.37
N THR A 240 -0.48 14.41 -14.19
CA THR A 240 0.53 14.24 -15.24
C THR A 240 1.72 13.46 -14.70
N LEU A 241 2.40 12.76 -15.60
CA LEU A 241 3.68 12.11 -15.39
C LEU A 241 4.65 12.64 -16.45
N VAL A 242 5.70 13.32 -15.99
CA VAL A 242 6.76 13.89 -16.82
C VAL A 242 8.06 13.11 -16.59
N THR A 243 8.73 12.69 -17.66
CA THR A 243 10.11 12.19 -17.62
C THR A 243 11.09 13.28 -18.09
N SER A 244 12.38 13.09 -17.89
CA SER A 244 13.43 14.05 -18.29
C SER A 244 14.77 13.35 -18.55
N ASP A 245 15.71 14.05 -19.19
CA ASP A 245 17.09 13.59 -19.39
C ASP A 245 18.00 13.88 -18.17
N SER A 246 17.43 14.43 -17.10
CA SER A 246 18.11 14.52 -15.81
C SER A 246 18.11 13.17 -15.10
N TYR A 247 19.16 12.87 -14.33
CA TYR A 247 19.32 11.60 -13.63
C TYR A 247 19.39 11.75 -12.12
N ALA A 248 18.86 10.76 -11.40
CA ALA A 248 19.04 10.59 -9.98
C ALA A 248 19.69 9.24 -9.68
N VAL A 249 20.59 9.19 -8.70
CA VAL A 249 21.25 7.95 -8.28
C VAL A 249 20.36 7.24 -7.26
N ARG A 250 20.01 5.99 -7.53
CA ARG A 250 19.17 5.17 -6.65
C ARG A 250 19.75 3.78 -6.56
N ASP A 251 19.49 3.13 -5.44
CA ASP A 251 19.65 1.69 -5.28
C ASP A 251 18.23 1.10 -5.25
N PRO A 252 17.69 0.61 -6.39
CA PRO A 252 16.31 0.17 -6.46
C PRO A 252 16.01 -1.04 -5.59
N LEU A 253 17.03 -1.87 -5.34
CA LEU A 253 16.93 -3.14 -4.62
C LEU A 253 17.46 -3.05 -3.18
N TYR A 254 18.09 -1.93 -2.81
CA TYR A 254 18.77 -1.73 -1.53
C TYR A 254 19.86 -2.80 -1.26
N ASP A 255 20.51 -3.26 -2.33
CA ASP A 255 21.53 -4.32 -2.29
C ASP A 255 22.97 -3.78 -2.35
N GLY A 256 23.13 -2.46 -2.34
CA GLY A 256 24.42 -1.77 -2.42
C GLY A 256 24.88 -1.47 -3.86
N HIS A 257 24.04 -1.71 -4.87
CA HIS A 257 24.37 -1.45 -6.28
C HIS A 257 23.57 -0.26 -6.86
N PRO A 258 24.01 0.99 -6.60
CA PRO A 258 23.31 2.16 -7.11
C PRO A 258 23.45 2.30 -8.63
N ILE A 259 22.33 2.61 -9.29
CA ILE A 259 22.23 2.92 -10.71
C ILE A 259 21.75 4.36 -10.92
N LYS A 260 21.93 4.88 -12.14
CA LYS A 260 21.31 6.15 -12.56
C LYS A 260 19.95 5.86 -13.17
N GLU A 261 18.92 6.46 -12.60
CA GLU A 261 17.55 6.41 -13.13
C GLU A 261 17.15 7.79 -13.66
N HIS A 262 16.32 7.83 -14.69
CA HIS A 262 15.74 9.08 -15.19
C HIS A 262 14.88 9.74 -14.11
N CYS A 263 15.08 11.04 -13.92
CA CYS A 263 14.24 11.88 -13.08
C CYS A 263 12.85 11.97 -13.69
N ALA A 264 11.84 11.79 -12.86
CA ALA A 264 10.45 11.97 -13.22
C ALA A 264 9.72 12.86 -12.21
N ILE A 265 8.67 13.52 -12.68
CA ILE A 265 7.81 14.38 -11.89
C ILE A 265 6.37 13.93 -12.06
N VAL A 266 5.68 13.68 -10.95
CA VAL A 266 4.24 13.43 -10.95
C VAL A 266 3.51 14.65 -10.38
N SER A 267 2.50 15.14 -11.09
CA SER A 267 1.59 16.15 -10.53
C SER A 267 0.49 15.47 -9.74
N ARG A 268 0.33 15.90 -8.49
CA ARG A 268 -0.64 15.36 -7.53
C ARG A 268 -1.71 16.41 -7.30
N ILE A 269 -2.96 15.98 -7.24
CA ILE A 269 -4.13 16.85 -7.12
C ILE A 269 -4.99 16.34 -5.97
N ALA A 270 -5.35 17.20 -5.02
CA ALA A 270 -6.24 16.87 -3.92
C ALA A 270 -6.94 18.14 -3.41
N PRO A 271 -8.05 18.05 -2.66
CA PRO A 271 -8.62 19.23 -1.99
C PRO A 271 -7.64 19.84 -0.99
N SER A 272 -6.79 19.02 -0.35
CA SER A 272 -5.69 19.44 0.52
C SER A 272 -4.69 18.30 0.72
N PHE A 273 -3.42 18.65 0.94
CA PHE A 273 -2.36 17.74 1.38
C PHE A 273 -2.01 17.89 2.88
N ILE A 274 -2.90 18.46 3.68
CA ILE A 274 -2.75 18.48 5.15
C ILE A 274 -2.86 17.06 5.72
N ARG A 275 -1.94 16.73 6.62
CA ARG A 275 -1.76 15.39 7.19
C ARG A 275 -1.98 15.42 8.71
N PHE A 276 -2.15 14.27 9.35
CA PHE A 276 -2.14 14.21 10.82
C PHE A 276 -0.80 14.72 11.36
N GLY A 277 0.29 14.37 10.68
CA GLY A 277 1.65 14.85 10.95
C GLY A 277 1.83 16.39 10.90
N SER A 278 0.98 17.11 10.16
CA SER A 278 1.04 18.59 10.08
C SER A 278 0.75 19.25 11.43
N PHE A 279 -0.12 18.64 12.25
CA PHE A 279 -0.44 19.12 13.59
C PHE A 279 0.66 18.78 14.60
N GLN A 280 1.52 17.81 14.27
CA GLN A 280 2.55 17.30 15.16
C GLN A 280 3.83 18.17 15.20
N ILE A 281 3.89 19.27 14.44
CA ILE A 281 5.03 20.22 14.46
C ILE A 281 5.24 20.94 15.79
N ALA A 282 4.19 20.98 16.62
CA ALA A 282 4.21 21.60 17.93
C ALA A 282 4.33 20.60 19.09
N LEU A 283 4.53 19.30 18.81
CA LEU A 283 4.73 18.32 19.86
C LEU A 283 6.01 18.63 20.67
N PRO A 284 5.96 18.52 22.01
CA PRO A 284 7.12 18.66 22.86
C PRO A 284 8.11 17.50 22.63
N THR A 285 9.24 17.55 23.33
CA THR A 285 10.23 16.45 23.30
C THR A 285 9.59 15.14 23.76
N ASP A 286 9.59 14.16 22.85
CA ASP A 286 9.16 12.81 23.13
C ASP A 286 10.17 12.13 24.07
N LYS A 287 9.66 11.49 25.12
CA LYS A 287 10.49 10.92 26.20
C LYS A 287 11.31 9.71 25.74
N TYR A 288 10.86 9.00 24.70
CA TYR A 288 11.46 7.76 24.25
C TYR A 288 12.51 8.01 23.16
N THR A 289 12.17 8.83 22.18
CA THR A 289 13.04 9.12 21.01
C THR A 289 13.96 10.32 21.25
N GLY A 290 13.64 11.19 22.21
CA GLY A 290 14.33 12.47 22.42
C GLY A 290 14.08 13.51 21.32
N GLN A 291 13.24 13.19 20.33
CA GLN A 291 12.89 14.08 19.24
C GLN A 291 11.79 15.06 19.66
N SER A 292 11.78 16.27 19.09
CA SER A 292 10.72 17.25 19.28
C SER A 292 10.22 17.77 17.93
N GLY A 293 8.99 18.27 17.88
CA GLY A 293 8.55 19.07 16.76
C GLY A 293 9.40 20.35 16.67
N PRO A 294 9.55 20.97 15.49
CA PRO A 294 10.40 22.14 15.35
C PRO A 294 9.85 23.40 16.04
N SER A 295 8.58 23.39 16.46
CA SER A 295 7.91 24.50 17.14
C SER A 295 7.25 24.04 18.45
N PRO A 296 7.99 23.42 19.38
CA PRO A 296 7.41 22.69 20.50
C PRO A 296 6.57 23.60 21.38
N ASN A 297 5.40 23.10 21.83
CA ASN A 297 4.41 23.80 22.65
C ASN A 297 3.71 25.00 21.96
N ASN A 298 3.88 25.19 20.66
CA ASN A 298 3.20 26.27 19.94
C ASN A 298 1.76 25.89 19.57
N VAL A 299 0.85 25.99 20.54
CA VAL A 299 -0.59 25.66 20.40
C VAL A 299 -1.28 26.54 19.35
N SER A 300 -0.79 27.77 19.11
CA SER A 300 -1.38 28.67 18.12
C SER A 300 -1.26 28.14 16.69
N LEU A 301 -0.18 27.42 16.36
CA LEU A 301 -0.03 26.77 15.05
C LEU A 301 -1.04 25.64 14.85
N ILE A 302 -1.28 24.85 15.90
CA ILE A 302 -2.25 23.76 15.87
C ILE A 302 -3.65 24.34 15.65
N ARG A 303 -4.06 25.33 16.46
CA ARG A 303 -5.38 25.97 16.33
C ARG A 303 -5.57 26.63 14.98
N GLY A 304 -4.59 27.41 14.52
CA GLY A 304 -4.64 28.03 13.20
C GLY A 304 -4.84 27.02 12.07
N LEU A 305 -4.17 25.86 12.15
CA LEU A 305 -4.34 24.79 11.17
C LEU A 305 -5.71 24.09 11.28
N LEU A 306 -6.21 23.85 12.50
CA LEU A 306 -7.55 23.27 12.71
C LEU A 306 -8.65 24.19 12.18
N ASP A 307 -8.57 25.48 12.50
CA ASP A 307 -9.51 26.50 12.05
C ASP A 307 -9.47 26.66 10.53
N TYR A 308 -8.27 26.58 9.92
CA TYR A 308 -8.11 26.54 8.47
C TYR A 308 -8.84 25.34 7.85
N VAL A 309 -8.60 24.13 8.38
CA VAL A 309 -9.24 22.90 7.88
C VAL A 309 -10.77 23.01 7.99
N ILE A 310 -11.30 23.50 9.10
CA ILE A 310 -12.73 23.73 9.28
C ILE A 310 -13.25 24.73 8.25
N LYS A 311 -12.63 25.90 8.15
CA LYS A 311 -13.09 26.99 7.29
C LYS A 311 -13.18 26.58 5.82
N TYR A 312 -12.21 25.80 5.33
CA TYR A 312 -12.08 25.49 3.91
C TYR A 312 -12.60 24.12 3.49
N HIS A 313 -12.63 23.13 4.40
CA HIS A 313 -13.01 21.76 4.06
C HIS A 313 -14.23 21.24 4.84
N HIS A 314 -14.62 21.91 5.93
CA HIS A 314 -15.80 21.54 6.73
C HIS A 314 -16.58 22.77 7.18
N ARG A 315 -16.91 23.65 6.23
CA ARG A 315 -17.43 25.00 6.49
C ARG A 315 -18.67 25.02 7.37
N ASP A 316 -19.51 24.01 7.27
CA ASP A 316 -20.74 23.85 8.05
C ASP A 316 -20.48 23.61 9.55
N ILE A 317 -19.26 23.20 9.95
CA ILE A 317 -18.83 23.18 11.35
C ILE A 317 -18.72 24.60 11.92
N MET A 318 -18.46 25.63 11.09
CA MET A 318 -18.40 27.02 11.56
C MET A 318 -19.73 27.51 12.14
N GLU A 319 -20.85 26.89 11.74
CA GLU A 319 -22.19 27.21 12.25
C GLU A 319 -22.47 26.58 13.63
N GLN A 320 -21.57 25.69 14.10
CA GLN A 320 -21.67 25.02 15.38
C GLN A 320 -21.01 25.85 16.50
N PRO A 321 -21.41 25.63 17.77
CA PRO A 321 -20.76 26.25 18.93
C PRO A 321 -19.26 25.98 18.93
N GLU A 322 -18.46 27.00 19.24
CA GLU A 322 -17.00 26.98 19.14
C GLU A 322 -16.38 25.81 19.90
N GLU A 323 -16.89 25.55 21.11
CA GLU A 323 -16.43 24.48 22.00
C GLU A 323 -16.66 23.07 21.44
N LYS A 324 -17.55 22.89 20.45
CA LYS A 324 -17.83 21.59 19.82
C LYS A 324 -17.16 21.39 18.47
N ARG A 325 -16.56 22.43 17.89
CA ARG A 325 -16.08 22.38 16.50
C ARG A 325 -15.01 21.32 16.30
N TYR A 326 -14.07 21.19 17.23
CA TYR A 326 -13.00 20.22 17.14
C TYR A 326 -13.47 18.78 17.41
N ASP A 327 -14.47 18.58 18.26
CA ASP A 327 -15.12 17.28 18.45
C ASP A 327 -15.78 16.79 17.16
N ILE A 328 -16.55 17.68 16.52
CA ILE A 328 -17.23 17.40 15.26
C ILE A 328 -16.21 17.20 14.14
N LEU A 329 -15.12 17.97 14.13
CA LEU A 329 -14.02 17.77 13.18
C LEU A 329 -13.39 16.38 13.37
N LEU A 330 -13.01 16.00 14.59
CA LEU A 330 -12.45 14.68 14.86
C LEU A 330 -13.40 13.57 14.42
N ALA A 331 -14.70 13.70 14.72
CA ALA A 331 -15.72 12.75 14.27
C ALA A 331 -15.73 12.60 12.73
N ARG A 332 -15.63 13.70 11.97
CA ARG A 332 -15.57 13.65 10.50
C ARG A 332 -14.29 13.03 9.97
N VAL A 333 -13.15 13.39 10.55
CA VAL A 333 -11.86 12.80 10.18
C VAL A 333 -11.87 11.29 10.46
N ALA A 334 -12.44 10.87 11.59
CA ALA A 334 -12.63 9.48 11.95
C ALA A 334 -13.52 8.74 10.95
N GLU A 335 -14.70 9.29 10.61
CA GLU A 335 -15.60 8.68 9.62
C GLU A 335 -14.97 8.57 8.22
N ALA A 336 -14.27 9.60 7.76
CA ALA A 336 -13.58 9.60 6.47
C ALA A 336 -12.42 8.58 6.45
N THR A 337 -11.68 8.47 7.55
CA THR A 337 -10.61 7.47 7.69
C THR A 337 -11.19 6.05 7.72
N ALA A 338 -12.34 5.83 8.37
CA ALA A 338 -13.04 4.56 8.38
C ALA A 338 -13.52 4.16 6.97
N GLU A 339 -14.07 5.10 6.20
CA GLU A 339 -14.48 4.88 4.80
C GLU A 339 -13.30 4.52 3.90
N MET A 340 -12.19 5.25 4.03
CA MET A 340 -10.96 4.99 3.30
C MET A 340 -10.42 3.58 3.57
N VAL A 341 -10.24 3.21 4.85
CA VAL A 341 -9.67 1.91 5.19
C VAL A 341 -10.64 0.75 4.92
N ALA A 342 -11.95 0.94 5.06
CA ALA A 342 -12.93 -0.05 4.59
C ALA A 342 -12.84 -0.26 3.08
N GLY A 343 -12.60 0.82 2.32
CA GLY A 343 -12.24 0.73 0.90
C GLY A 343 -11.01 -0.15 0.69
N TRP A 344 -9.90 0.10 1.39
CA TRP A 344 -8.67 -0.68 1.28
C TRP A 344 -8.88 -2.18 1.52
N GLN A 345 -9.56 -2.51 2.62
CA GLN A 345 -9.81 -3.90 3.01
C GLN A 345 -10.67 -4.64 1.97
N THR A 346 -11.72 -4.00 1.47
CA THR A 346 -12.71 -4.64 0.57
C THR A 346 -12.21 -4.82 -0.87
N VAL A 347 -11.14 -4.11 -1.24
CA VAL A 347 -10.48 -4.30 -2.55
C VAL A 347 -9.17 -5.07 -2.45
N GLY A 348 -8.60 -5.25 -1.26
CA GLY A 348 -7.35 -6.01 -1.06
C GLY A 348 -6.09 -5.17 -1.21
N PHE A 349 -6.18 -3.86 -0.91
CA PHE A 349 -5.05 -2.95 -0.97
C PHE A 349 -4.29 -2.91 0.37
N ALA A 350 -2.97 -3.08 0.31
CA ALA A 350 -2.05 -2.83 1.41
C ALA A 350 -1.19 -1.59 1.13
N HIS A 351 -1.23 -0.59 2.02
CA HIS A 351 -0.53 0.68 1.85
C HIS A 351 0.98 0.58 2.17
N GLY A 352 1.34 -0.17 3.21
CA GLY A 352 2.73 -0.45 3.61
C GLY A 352 3.47 0.62 4.41
N VAL A 353 2.98 1.86 4.50
CA VAL A 353 3.61 2.96 5.26
C VAL A 353 2.56 3.89 5.87
N MET A 354 1.82 3.40 6.86
CA MET A 354 0.73 4.16 7.52
C MET A 354 1.27 4.97 8.70
N ASN A 355 2.32 5.75 8.46
CA ASN A 355 2.82 6.72 9.44
C ASN A 355 1.82 7.87 9.56
N THR A 356 1.82 8.62 10.67
CA THR A 356 0.90 9.76 10.84
C THR A 356 1.15 10.88 9.82
N ASP A 357 2.34 11.00 9.25
CA ASP A 357 2.62 11.89 8.12
C ASP A 357 1.94 11.43 6.81
N ASN A 358 1.57 10.16 6.67
CA ASN A 358 0.85 9.63 5.49
C ASN A 358 -0.65 9.44 5.73
N MET A 359 -1.20 10.05 6.78
CA MET A 359 -2.64 10.07 7.03
C MET A 359 -3.19 11.44 6.64
N SER A 360 -4.00 11.49 5.58
CA SER A 360 -4.68 12.72 5.16
C SER A 360 -5.71 13.16 6.19
N ILE A 361 -5.79 14.47 6.47
CA ILE A 361 -6.85 15.03 7.33
C ILE A 361 -8.25 14.87 6.72
N LEU A 362 -8.34 14.58 5.42
CA LEU A 362 -9.61 14.42 4.69
C LEU A 362 -9.95 12.94 4.41
N GLY A 363 -9.21 11.98 4.97
CA GLY A 363 -9.44 10.55 4.72
C GLY A 363 -9.15 10.13 3.28
N LEU A 364 -8.11 10.70 2.66
CA LEU A 364 -7.64 10.33 1.32
C LEU A 364 -6.43 9.39 1.40
N THR A 365 -6.41 8.38 0.54
CA THR A 365 -5.20 7.59 0.27
C THR A 365 -4.12 8.52 -0.32
N ILE A 366 -2.94 8.57 0.29
CA ILE A 366 -1.88 9.53 -0.04
C ILE A 366 -0.49 8.88 0.08
N ASP A 367 0.49 9.37 -0.70
CA ASP A 367 1.89 8.93 -0.66
C ASP A 367 2.11 7.43 -0.92
N TYR A 368 1.78 7.06 -2.15
CA TYR A 368 2.06 5.75 -2.74
C TYR A 368 3.56 5.47 -2.79
N GLY A 369 4.02 4.55 -1.94
CA GLY A 369 5.39 4.04 -1.92
C GLY A 369 5.41 2.52 -2.13
N PRO A 370 5.79 1.73 -1.10
CA PRO A 370 5.81 0.27 -1.18
C PRO A 370 4.41 -0.32 -0.90
N PHE A 371 3.40 0.15 -1.65
CA PHE A 371 2.07 -0.46 -1.60
C PHE A 371 2.04 -1.80 -2.35
N GLY A 372 1.01 -2.59 -2.10
CA GLY A 372 0.75 -3.80 -2.88
C GLY A 372 -0.71 -4.20 -2.83
N TRP A 373 -1.18 -4.80 -3.92
CA TRP A 373 -2.45 -5.51 -3.93
C TRP A 373 -2.24 -6.96 -3.48
N LEU A 374 -3.22 -7.54 -2.79
CA LEU A 374 -3.23 -8.97 -2.51
C LEU A 374 -3.28 -9.74 -3.84
N GLU A 375 -2.30 -10.61 -4.07
CA GLU A 375 -2.40 -11.65 -5.11
C GLU A 375 -3.26 -12.79 -4.57
N PHE A 376 -2.80 -13.46 -3.52
CA PHE A 376 -3.63 -14.38 -2.73
C PHE A 376 -3.96 -13.76 -1.39
N TYR A 377 -5.17 -14.00 -0.89
CA TYR A 377 -5.62 -13.49 0.39
C TYR A 377 -4.69 -13.95 1.53
N ASP A 378 -4.18 -12.98 2.29
CA ASP A 378 -3.35 -13.23 3.46
C ASP A 378 -3.42 -11.99 4.39
N PRO A 379 -4.02 -12.12 5.58
CA PRO A 379 -4.10 -11.01 6.53
C PRO A 379 -2.72 -10.56 7.03
N ASN A 380 -1.70 -11.43 6.94
CA ASN A 380 -0.33 -11.11 7.34
C ASN A 380 0.52 -10.56 6.17
N TYR A 381 -0.07 -10.30 5.00
CA TYR A 381 0.67 -9.78 3.87
C TYR A 381 1.35 -8.45 4.20
N ILE A 382 2.68 -8.41 4.02
CA ILE A 382 3.53 -7.23 4.20
C ILE A 382 4.02 -6.81 2.82
N CYS A 383 3.52 -5.68 2.32
CA CYS A 383 3.97 -5.11 1.03
C CYS A 383 5.27 -4.32 1.12
N ASN A 384 5.64 -3.85 2.32
CA ASN A 384 6.84 -3.06 2.55
C ASN A 384 8.00 -3.92 3.08
N HIS A 385 9.06 -4.05 2.29
CA HIS A 385 10.24 -4.84 2.66
C HIS A 385 10.99 -4.32 3.90
N SER A 386 10.81 -3.05 4.27
CA SER A 386 11.37 -2.46 5.49
C SER A 386 10.48 -2.66 6.72
N ASP A 387 9.26 -3.17 6.57
CA ASP A 387 8.35 -3.48 7.68
C ASP A 387 8.58 -4.91 8.19
N HIS A 388 9.73 -5.14 8.82
CA HIS A 388 10.13 -6.47 9.32
C HIS A 388 9.21 -7.03 10.41
N GLU A 389 8.35 -6.18 11.00
CA GLU A 389 7.47 -6.53 12.11
C GLU A 389 6.02 -6.71 11.67
N GLY A 390 5.71 -6.38 10.41
CA GLY A 390 4.36 -6.42 9.88
C GLY A 390 3.42 -5.41 10.55
N ARG A 391 3.96 -4.28 11.02
CA ARG A 391 3.17 -3.20 11.64
C ARG A 391 2.08 -2.73 10.69
N TYR A 392 2.39 -2.64 9.41
CA TYR A 392 1.50 -2.19 8.34
C TYR A 392 1.07 -3.35 7.42
N SER A 393 1.03 -4.58 7.96
CA SER A 393 0.42 -5.71 7.26
C SER A 393 -1.05 -5.45 6.93
N PHE A 394 -1.56 -6.12 5.90
CA PHE A 394 -2.93 -5.93 5.38
C PHE A 394 -4.01 -5.97 6.48
N GLY A 395 -3.95 -6.96 7.38
CA GLY A 395 -4.90 -7.11 8.48
C GLY A 395 -4.73 -6.08 9.61
N ASN A 396 -3.55 -5.46 9.74
CA ASN A 396 -3.28 -4.44 10.76
C ASN A 396 -3.70 -3.02 10.35
N GLN A 397 -4.09 -2.78 9.08
CA GLN A 397 -4.33 -1.41 8.62
C GLN A 397 -5.45 -0.70 9.40
N VAL A 398 -6.51 -1.42 9.80
CA VAL A 398 -7.64 -0.85 10.56
C VAL A 398 -7.19 -0.36 11.93
N SER A 399 -6.48 -1.21 12.69
CA SER A 399 -5.96 -0.85 14.00
C SER A 399 -4.89 0.24 13.92
N MET A 400 -4.10 0.28 12.84
CA MET A 400 -3.13 1.36 12.61
C MET A 400 -3.81 2.69 12.28
N CYS A 401 -4.90 2.70 11.51
CA CYS A 401 -5.72 3.89 11.32
C CYS A 401 -6.30 4.40 12.65
N ARG A 402 -6.84 3.50 13.49
CA ARG A 402 -7.33 3.84 14.83
C ARG A 402 -6.24 4.46 15.70
N TRP A 403 -5.06 3.83 15.74
CA TRP A 403 -3.90 4.34 16.48
C TRP A 403 -3.45 5.71 15.96
N ASN A 404 -3.46 5.94 14.65
CA ASN A 404 -3.12 7.23 14.07
C ASN A 404 -4.15 8.33 14.44
N LEU A 405 -5.44 7.99 14.52
CA LEU A 405 -6.48 8.90 15.00
C LEU A 405 -6.31 9.24 16.49
N GLU A 406 -5.89 8.29 17.33
CA GLU A 406 -5.51 8.56 18.72
C GLU A 406 -4.32 9.51 18.81
N LYS A 407 -3.36 9.40 17.89
CA LYS A 407 -2.23 10.34 17.81
C LYS A 407 -2.66 11.72 17.36
N LEU A 408 -3.65 11.82 16.48
CA LEU A 408 -4.24 13.11 16.11
C LEU A 408 -5.02 13.72 17.29
N SER A 409 -5.87 12.93 17.97
CA SER A 409 -6.69 13.42 19.08
C SER A 409 -5.86 13.95 20.24
N GLN A 410 -4.69 13.35 20.51
CA GLN A 410 -3.71 13.83 21.50
C GLN A 410 -3.14 15.22 21.19
N VAL A 411 -3.19 15.66 19.93
CA VAL A 411 -2.74 17.00 19.53
C VAL A 411 -3.90 17.99 19.59
N ILE A 412 -5.12 17.55 19.33
CA ILE A 412 -6.33 18.38 19.35
C ILE A 412 -6.77 18.66 20.80
N PHE A 413 -6.75 17.66 21.66
CA PHE A 413 -7.32 17.71 23.01
C PHE A 413 -6.26 17.59 24.09
N VAL A 414 -6.44 18.35 25.18
CA VAL A 414 -5.62 18.26 26.39
C VAL A 414 -6.11 17.12 27.30
N ASP A 415 -7.44 16.88 27.37
CA ASP A 415 -8.06 15.76 28.07
C ASP A 415 -8.49 14.67 27.08
N LYS A 416 -8.34 13.40 27.45
CA LYS A 416 -8.51 12.24 26.56
C LYS A 416 -9.88 11.58 26.64
N SER A 417 -10.68 11.84 27.69
CA SER A 417 -11.94 11.11 27.92
C SER A 417 -12.89 11.23 26.73
N ASP A 418 -13.04 12.44 26.20
CA ASP A 418 -14.08 12.73 25.20
C ASP A 418 -13.67 12.26 23.81
N ALA A 419 -12.37 12.22 23.53
CA ALA A 419 -11.83 11.73 22.27
C ALA A 419 -12.08 10.24 22.06
N GLU A 420 -12.00 9.43 23.12
CA GLU A 420 -12.16 7.98 23.01
C GLU A 420 -13.59 7.59 22.62
N ASP A 421 -14.61 8.24 23.23
CA ASP A 421 -16.01 8.02 22.87
C ASP A 421 -16.31 8.46 21.43
N ILE A 422 -15.70 9.56 20.98
CA ILE A 422 -15.81 10.01 19.58
C ILE A 422 -15.21 8.95 18.64
N LEU A 423 -13.99 8.48 18.91
CA LEU A 423 -13.32 7.51 18.03
C LEU A 423 -14.04 6.16 18.02
N LYS A 424 -14.54 5.68 19.16
CA LYS A 424 -15.35 4.46 19.22
C LYS A 424 -16.57 4.55 18.30
N LYS A 425 -17.35 5.62 18.44
CA LYS A 425 -18.60 5.79 17.68
C LYS A 425 -18.35 6.10 16.19
N HIS A 426 -17.38 6.94 15.90
CA HIS A 426 -17.21 7.50 14.56
C HIS A 426 -16.12 6.80 13.72
N PHE A 427 -15.23 6.03 14.34
CA PHE A 427 -14.30 5.15 13.64
C PHE A 427 -14.67 3.67 13.81
N ASP A 428 -14.69 3.14 15.04
CA ASP A 428 -14.82 1.68 15.26
C ASP A 428 -16.18 1.15 14.76
N ASP A 429 -17.29 1.72 15.25
CA ASP A 429 -18.65 1.31 14.85
C ASP A 429 -18.90 1.61 13.35
N LYS A 430 -18.39 2.75 12.87
CA LYS A 430 -18.55 3.19 11.47
C LYS A 430 -17.80 2.26 10.52
N TYR A 431 -16.55 1.92 10.82
CA TYR A 431 -15.74 1.01 10.03
C TYR A 431 -16.41 -0.36 9.94
N GLN A 432 -16.83 -0.93 11.08
CA GLN A 432 -17.49 -2.24 11.10
C GLN A 432 -18.70 -2.23 10.17
N LYS A 433 -19.59 -1.25 10.32
CA LYS A 433 -20.76 -1.13 9.45
C LYS A 433 -20.37 -1.00 7.98
N LEU A 434 -19.46 -0.10 7.63
CA LEU A 434 -19.05 0.12 6.24
C LEU A 434 -18.41 -1.12 5.60
N TYR A 435 -17.59 -1.85 6.36
CA TYR A 435 -16.96 -3.08 5.90
C TYR A 435 -18.00 -4.16 5.59
N TYR A 436 -18.88 -4.49 6.54
CA TYR A 436 -19.93 -5.50 6.32
C TYR A 436 -20.91 -5.08 5.22
N ASP A 437 -21.31 -3.81 5.14
CA ASP A 437 -22.15 -3.28 4.06
C ASP A 437 -21.51 -3.50 2.69
N LYS A 438 -20.21 -3.19 2.55
CA LYS A 438 -19.47 -3.38 1.31
C LYS A 438 -19.34 -4.86 0.95
N ILE A 439 -18.99 -5.75 1.88
CA ILE A 439 -18.89 -7.19 1.57
C ILE A 439 -20.26 -7.78 1.20
N ARG A 440 -21.36 -7.37 1.87
CA ARG A 440 -22.73 -7.78 1.46
C ARG A 440 -23.05 -7.39 0.02
N GLN A 441 -22.70 -6.17 -0.39
CA GLN A 441 -22.84 -5.74 -1.79
C GLN A 441 -22.01 -6.62 -2.73
N LYS A 442 -20.77 -6.94 -2.36
CA LYS A 442 -19.89 -7.84 -3.13
C LYS A 442 -20.45 -9.27 -3.22
N LEU A 443 -21.21 -9.71 -2.22
CA LEU A 443 -21.95 -10.97 -2.20
C LEU A 443 -23.32 -10.91 -2.89
N GLY A 444 -23.74 -9.74 -3.37
CA GLY A 444 -25.03 -9.55 -4.04
C GLY A 444 -26.24 -9.59 -3.10
N LEU A 445 -26.07 -9.19 -1.83
CA LEU A 445 -27.11 -9.14 -0.80
C LEU A 445 -27.54 -7.68 -0.61
N TYR A 446 -28.61 -7.25 -1.29
CA TYR A 446 -29.01 -5.84 -1.39
C TYR A 446 -30.38 -5.51 -0.80
N ARG A 447 -31.31 -6.49 -0.74
CA ARG A 447 -32.70 -6.26 -0.32
C ARG A 447 -32.86 -6.27 1.19
N THR A 448 -32.36 -7.31 1.84
CA THR A 448 -32.58 -7.55 3.27
C THR A 448 -31.25 -7.80 3.95
N GLU A 449 -31.04 -7.14 5.08
CA GLU A 449 -29.96 -7.46 6.02
C GLU A 449 -30.44 -8.55 6.98
N GLU A 450 -29.75 -9.69 7.00
CA GLU A 450 -29.99 -10.75 7.97
C GLU A 450 -28.88 -10.75 9.01
N GLU A 451 -29.19 -11.06 10.27
CA GLU A 451 -28.20 -11.14 11.36
C GLU A 451 -27.07 -12.13 11.02
N LYS A 452 -27.41 -13.23 10.33
CA LYS A 452 -26.47 -14.25 9.86
C LYS A 452 -25.60 -13.83 8.67
N ASP A 453 -25.82 -12.66 8.08
CA ASP A 453 -24.94 -12.15 7.02
C ASP A 453 -23.51 -11.96 7.56
N GLY A 454 -23.37 -11.64 8.86
CA GLY A 454 -22.06 -11.51 9.48
C GLY A 454 -21.29 -12.84 9.55
N GLU A 455 -21.96 -13.91 9.97
CA GLU A 455 -21.39 -15.27 10.02
C GLU A 455 -20.95 -15.73 8.62
N LEU A 456 -21.77 -15.46 7.59
CA LEU A 456 -21.45 -15.80 6.20
C LEU A 456 -20.24 -15.03 5.67
N ILE A 457 -20.08 -13.76 6.07
CA ILE A 457 -18.92 -12.94 5.70
C ILE A 457 -17.66 -13.50 6.37
N GLU A 458 -17.73 -13.86 7.65
CA GLU A 458 -16.61 -14.48 8.35
C GLU A 458 -16.22 -15.82 7.71
N GLU A 459 -17.19 -16.66 7.36
CA GLU A 459 -16.97 -17.92 6.63
C GLU A 459 -16.30 -17.71 5.27
N LEU A 460 -16.69 -16.67 4.52
CA LEU A 460 -16.02 -16.29 3.27
C LEU A 460 -14.54 -15.95 3.51
N ILE A 461 -14.26 -15.10 4.51
CA ILE A 461 -12.89 -14.65 4.81
C ILE A 461 -12.02 -15.84 5.25
N ASP A 462 -12.56 -16.72 6.08
CA ASP A 462 -11.90 -17.95 6.51
C ASP A 462 -11.64 -18.90 5.33
N THR A 463 -12.59 -19.00 4.39
CA THR A 463 -12.44 -19.78 3.16
C THR A 463 -11.32 -19.20 2.28
N LEU A 464 -11.30 -17.89 2.07
CA LEU A 464 -10.25 -17.21 1.29
C LEU A 464 -8.86 -17.42 1.92
N GLN A 465 -8.75 -17.31 3.25
CA GLN A 465 -7.50 -17.47 3.98
C GLN A 465 -7.00 -18.92 4.01
N SER A 466 -7.89 -19.87 4.31
CA SER A 466 -7.53 -21.30 4.44
C SER A 466 -7.12 -21.92 3.11
N THR A 467 -7.78 -21.51 2.02
CA THR A 467 -7.47 -21.97 0.66
C THR A 467 -6.38 -21.15 -0.02
N CYS A 468 -6.03 -19.99 0.57
CA CYS A 468 -5.12 -19.01 0.00
C CYS A 468 -5.54 -18.64 -1.44
N ALA A 469 -6.80 -18.22 -1.57
CA ALA A 469 -7.41 -17.87 -2.86
C ALA A 469 -7.21 -16.40 -3.23
N ASP A 470 -7.21 -16.10 -4.53
CA ASP A 470 -7.27 -14.73 -5.04
C ASP A 470 -8.63 -14.11 -4.71
N MET A 471 -8.62 -13.07 -3.87
CA MET A 471 -9.85 -12.44 -3.39
C MET A 471 -10.62 -11.75 -4.52
N THR A 472 -9.91 -11.03 -5.40
CA THR A 472 -10.51 -10.23 -6.49
C THR A 472 -11.30 -11.10 -7.45
N ASN A 473 -10.64 -12.12 -7.99
CA ASN A 473 -11.19 -13.05 -8.96
C ASN A 473 -12.22 -13.97 -8.30
N SER A 474 -12.02 -14.41 -7.06
CA SER A 474 -13.02 -15.23 -6.36
C SER A 474 -14.33 -14.46 -6.17
N LEU A 475 -14.27 -13.22 -5.68
CA LEU A 475 -15.46 -12.37 -5.51
C LEU A 475 -16.12 -12.04 -6.87
N ARG A 476 -15.33 -11.83 -7.92
CA ARG A 476 -15.86 -11.67 -9.28
C ARG A 476 -16.58 -12.94 -9.76
N LEU A 477 -16.02 -14.12 -9.52
CA LEU A 477 -16.61 -15.40 -9.95
C LEU A 477 -17.93 -15.72 -9.22
N LEU A 478 -18.09 -15.30 -7.97
CA LEU A 478 -19.34 -15.51 -7.22
C LEU A 478 -20.57 -14.87 -7.89
N SER A 479 -20.39 -13.83 -8.74
CA SER A 479 -21.51 -13.23 -9.49
C SER A 479 -22.12 -14.17 -10.54
N SER A 480 -21.39 -15.21 -10.94
CA SER A 480 -21.87 -16.23 -11.88
C SER A 480 -22.80 -17.27 -11.25
N LEU A 481 -22.92 -17.28 -9.92
CA LEU A 481 -23.91 -18.11 -9.23
C LEU A 481 -25.31 -17.51 -9.40
N LEU A 482 -26.06 -18.04 -10.37
CA LEU A 482 -27.41 -17.62 -10.72
C LEU A 482 -28.45 -18.69 -10.34
N PRO A 483 -29.73 -18.31 -10.17
CA PRO A 483 -30.81 -19.28 -10.00
C PRO A 483 -30.87 -20.34 -11.13
N PRO A 484 -31.35 -21.57 -10.85
CA PRO A 484 -31.70 -22.07 -9.52
C PRO A 484 -30.46 -22.31 -8.65
N PHE A 485 -30.50 -21.85 -7.39
CA PHE A 485 -29.41 -22.04 -6.42
C PHE A 485 -29.41 -23.48 -5.89
N ASN A 486 -28.74 -24.37 -6.61
CA ASN A 486 -28.71 -25.80 -6.33
C ASN A 486 -27.29 -26.38 -6.44
N THR A 487 -27.13 -27.64 -6.05
CA THR A 487 -25.84 -28.35 -6.06
C THR A 487 -25.20 -28.36 -7.46
N GLN A 488 -25.98 -28.48 -8.52
CA GLN A 488 -25.46 -28.46 -9.89
C GLN A 488 -24.73 -27.14 -10.20
N ARG A 489 -25.32 -25.98 -9.85
CA ARG A 489 -24.67 -24.68 -10.04
C ARG A 489 -23.42 -24.51 -9.19
N ILE A 490 -23.42 -25.06 -7.98
CA ILE A 490 -22.25 -25.09 -7.10
C ILE A 490 -21.12 -25.90 -7.76
N ASP A 491 -21.42 -27.10 -8.28
CA ASP A 491 -20.44 -27.97 -8.93
C ASP A 491 -19.92 -27.39 -10.26
N GLU A 492 -20.70 -26.55 -10.96
CA GLU A 492 -20.25 -25.79 -12.14
C GLU A 492 -19.26 -24.65 -11.78
N LEU A 493 -19.45 -24.01 -10.62
CA LEU A 493 -18.63 -22.87 -10.16
C LEU A 493 -17.36 -23.32 -9.43
N LEU A 494 -17.43 -24.41 -8.67
CA LEU A 494 -16.36 -24.88 -7.79
C LEU A 494 -15.00 -25.03 -8.51
N PRO A 495 -14.89 -25.64 -9.70
CA PRO A 495 -13.61 -25.75 -10.41
C PRO A 495 -12.99 -24.39 -10.76
N LYS A 496 -13.82 -23.37 -11.04
CA LYS A 496 -13.35 -22.01 -11.34
C LYS A 496 -12.77 -21.35 -10.10
N LEU A 497 -13.43 -21.49 -8.95
CA LEU A 497 -12.89 -20.97 -7.67
C LEU A 497 -11.60 -21.69 -7.27
N LEU A 498 -11.54 -23.01 -7.45
CA LEU A 498 -10.31 -23.78 -7.17
C LEU A 498 -9.13 -23.38 -8.07
N SER A 499 -9.38 -22.89 -9.29
CA SER A 499 -8.32 -22.33 -10.15
C SER A 499 -7.73 -21.03 -9.62
N GLN A 500 -8.40 -20.37 -8.66
CA GLN A 500 -7.93 -19.15 -8.01
C GLN A 500 -7.22 -19.44 -6.67
N CYS A 501 -7.16 -20.70 -6.23
CA CYS A 501 -6.41 -21.11 -5.04
C CYS A 501 -4.92 -21.29 -5.36
N SER A 502 -4.05 -20.99 -4.40
CA SER A 502 -2.61 -21.23 -4.55
C SER A 502 -2.27 -22.73 -4.61
N ASP A 503 -1.04 -23.07 -5.01
CA ASP A 503 -0.48 -24.41 -4.79
C ASP A 503 -0.09 -24.63 -3.31
N ALA A 504 0.25 -25.88 -2.94
CA ALA A 504 0.58 -26.26 -1.57
C ALA A 504 1.89 -25.63 -1.07
N ASN A 505 2.89 -25.52 -1.95
CA ASN A 505 4.15 -24.86 -1.63
C ASN A 505 3.94 -23.39 -1.29
N THR A 506 3.13 -22.68 -2.07
CA THR A 506 2.79 -21.26 -1.86
C THR A 506 2.05 -21.05 -0.54
N LEU A 507 1.15 -21.95 -0.19
CA LEU A 507 0.45 -21.91 1.11
C LEU A 507 1.41 -22.13 2.28
N ALA A 508 2.30 -23.13 2.18
CA ALA A 508 3.35 -23.35 3.18
C ALA A 508 4.23 -22.11 3.30
N ASP A 509 4.73 -21.61 2.17
CA ASP A 509 5.60 -20.46 2.04
C ASP A 509 5.07 -19.19 2.71
N LYS A 510 3.77 -18.93 2.66
CA LYS A 510 3.13 -17.80 3.36
C LYS A 510 3.07 -17.98 4.88
N SER A 511 3.12 -19.22 5.35
CA SER A 511 3.18 -19.54 6.78
C SER A 511 4.62 -19.55 7.31
N MET A 512 5.62 -19.27 6.47
CA MET A 512 7.02 -19.27 6.87
C MET A 512 7.30 -18.13 7.89
N PRO A 513 7.86 -18.44 9.07
CA PRO A 513 8.21 -17.41 10.04
C PRO A 513 9.33 -16.52 9.52
N SER A 514 9.31 -15.24 9.92
CA SER A 514 10.37 -14.29 9.60
C SER A 514 11.60 -14.49 10.48
N MET A 515 11.43 -15.12 11.65
CA MET A 515 12.51 -15.48 12.58
C MET A 515 12.92 -16.94 12.39
N SER A 516 14.22 -17.20 12.49
CA SER A 516 14.73 -18.57 12.57
C SER A 516 14.23 -19.28 13.85
N PRO A 517 14.12 -20.61 13.85
CA PRO A 517 13.74 -21.36 15.05
C PRO A 517 14.62 -21.05 16.28
N GLN A 518 15.91 -20.77 16.06
CA GLN A 518 16.86 -20.39 17.11
C GLN A 518 16.53 -19.00 17.69
N GLU A 519 16.23 -18.01 16.85
CA GLU A 519 15.81 -16.68 17.30
C GLU A 519 14.51 -16.73 18.09
N ILE A 520 13.52 -17.49 17.60
CA ILE A 520 12.24 -17.69 18.30
C ILE A 520 12.50 -18.29 19.69
N GLN A 521 13.32 -19.34 19.78
CA GLN A 521 13.64 -19.97 21.07
C GLN A 521 14.40 -19.03 22.02
N MET A 522 15.32 -18.21 21.49
CA MET A 522 16.02 -17.20 22.27
C MET A 522 15.04 -16.17 22.83
N PHE A 523 14.20 -15.58 21.99
CA PHE A 523 13.26 -14.54 22.38
C PHE A 523 12.19 -15.04 23.36
N LEU A 524 11.73 -16.28 23.22
CA LEU A 524 10.81 -16.90 24.19
C LEU A 524 11.37 -16.99 25.62
N ARG A 525 12.69 -16.99 25.78
CA ARG A 525 13.36 -17.06 27.09
C ARG A 525 13.66 -15.68 27.69
N LEU A 526 13.48 -14.60 26.92
CA LEU A 526 13.78 -13.25 27.39
C LEU A 526 12.59 -12.65 28.16
N PRO A 527 12.84 -11.90 29.25
CA PRO A 527 11.80 -11.10 29.90
C PRO A 527 11.22 -10.05 28.95
N ALA A 528 9.95 -9.68 29.16
CA ALA A 528 9.24 -8.71 28.33
C ALA A 528 9.95 -7.34 28.21
N GLU A 529 10.66 -6.93 29.25
CA GLU A 529 11.45 -5.68 29.25
C GLU A 529 12.62 -5.74 28.27
N VAL A 530 13.31 -6.88 28.21
CA VAL A 530 14.42 -7.10 27.29
C VAL A 530 13.92 -7.24 25.86
N LEU A 531 12.78 -7.93 25.66
CA LEU A 531 12.12 -7.99 24.36
C LEU A 531 11.81 -6.60 23.82
N ARG A 532 11.24 -5.73 24.65
CA ARG A 532 10.96 -4.33 24.28
C ARG A 532 12.22 -3.57 23.89
N ALA A 533 13.35 -3.80 24.58
CA ALA A 533 14.61 -3.16 24.26
C ALA A 533 15.17 -3.55 22.87
N VAL A 534 14.83 -4.74 22.37
CA VAL A 534 15.15 -5.20 21.01
C VAL A 534 14.01 -4.99 20.01
N GLY A 535 13.00 -4.18 20.39
CA GLY A 535 11.87 -3.84 19.53
C GLY A 535 10.80 -4.93 19.39
N LYS A 536 10.83 -6.00 20.19
CA LYS A 536 9.86 -7.10 20.12
C LYS A 536 8.86 -7.09 21.27
N THR A 537 7.70 -7.69 21.05
CA THR A 537 6.74 -8.00 22.13
C THR A 537 6.55 -9.52 22.29
N PRO A 538 6.12 -9.99 23.47
CA PRO A 538 5.80 -11.41 23.67
C PRO A 538 4.79 -11.95 22.64
N GLU A 539 3.81 -11.14 22.24
CA GLU A 539 2.78 -11.48 21.27
C GLU A 539 3.37 -11.69 19.88
N MET A 540 4.33 -10.84 19.47
CA MET A 540 5.03 -10.99 18.20
C MET A 540 5.82 -12.31 18.16
N VAL A 541 6.52 -12.64 19.25
CA VAL A 541 7.28 -13.89 19.34
C VAL A 541 6.33 -15.09 19.30
N LYS A 542 5.20 -15.03 20.02
CA LYS A 542 4.16 -16.06 19.98
C LYS A 542 3.63 -16.28 18.55
N LYS A 543 3.36 -15.21 17.81
CA LYS A 543 2.91 -15.29 16.40
C LYS A 543 3.94 -16.00 15.52
N GLN A 544 5.23 -15.81 15.75
CA GLN A 544 6.29 -16.52 15.01
C GLN A 544 6.31 -18.03 15.33
N VAL A 545 5.98 -18.42 16.56
CA VAL A 545 5.81 -19.83 16.93
C VAL A 545 4.65 -20.46 16.18
N GLU A 546 3.50 -19.77 16.14
CA GLU A 546 2.29 -20.23 15.44
C GLU A 546 2.55 -20.40 13.92
N LEU A 547 3.27 -19.44 13.32
CA LEU A 547 3.72 -19.54 11.92
C LEU A 547 4.63 -20.75 11.71
N LEU A 548 5.64 -20.97 12.58
CA LEU A 548 6.56 -22.10 12.46
C LEU A 548 5.84 -23.46 12.56
N GLN A 549 4.86 -23.58 13.46
CA GLN A 549 4.04 -24.79 13.59
C GLN A 549 3.25 -25.05 12.30
N LYS A 550 2.52 -24.04 11.83
CA LYS A 550 1.72 -24.11 10.60
C LYS A 550 2.58 -24.40 9.37
N TYR A 551 3.78 -23.82 9.29
CA TYR A 551 4.72 -24.09 8.20
C TYR A 551 5.09 -25.57 8.13
N HIS A 552 5.48 -26.18 9.26
CA HIS A 552 5.83 -27.60 9.30
C HIS A 552 4.64 -28.52 8.97
N GLU A 553 3.44 -28.18 9.45
CA GLU A 553 2.21 -28.91 9.11
C GLU A 553 1.94 -28.92 7.60
N LEU A 554 2.22 -27.79 6.93
CA LEU A 554 1.95 -27.61 5.50
C LEU A 554 3.05 -28.17 4.59
N GLN A 555 4.29 -28.36 5.08
CA GLN A 555 5.39 -28.89 4.25
C GLN A 555 5.16 -30.31 3.73
N GLY A 556 4.27 -31.08 4.37
CA GLY A 556 3.93 -32.44 3.95
C GLY A 556 2.74 -32.54 2.99
N LEU A 557 2.08 -31.42 2.69
CA LEU A 557 0.83 -31.41 1.92
C LEU A 557 1.10 -31.46 0.41
N THR A 558 0.52 -32.42 -0.29
CA THR A 558 0.57 -32.48 -1.76
C THR A 558 -0.44 -31.51 -2.40
N ASP A 559 -0.24 -31.17 -3.68
CA ASP A 559 -1.15 -30.28 -4.40
C ASP A 559 -2.55 -30.93 -4.56
N GLU A 560 -2.60 -32.26 -4.75
CA GLU A 560 -3.85 -33.02 -4.82
C GLU A 560 -4.62 -33.00 -3.49
N GLU A 561 -3.95 -33.28 -2.37
CA GLU A 561 -4.56 -33.23 -1.03
C GLU A 561 -5.02 -31.82 -0.69
N LYS A 562 -4.23 -30.79 -1.02
CA LYS A 562 -4.65 -29.39 -0.85
C LYS A 562 -5.91 -29.10 -1.67
N LYS A 563 -5.93 -29.50 -2.94
CA LYS A 563 -7.07 -29.22 -3.83
C LYS A 563 -8.35 -29.89 -3.33
N GLU A 564 -8.27 -31.11 -2.80
CA GLU A 564 -9.41 -31.79 -2.17
C GLU A 564 -9.89 -31.05 -0.92
N ARG A 565 -8.97 -30.66 -0.03
CA ARG A 565 -9.28 -29.87 1.16
C ARG A 565 -9.94 -28.53 0.79
N ASP A 566 -9.39 -27.82 -0.18
CA ASP A 566 -9.91 -26.53 -0.63
C ASP A 566 -11.29 -26.69 -1.28
N ALA A 567 -11.52 -27.79 -2.01
CA ALA A 567 -12.83 -28.11 -2.59
C ALA A 567 -13.89 -28.31 -1.50
N HIS A 568 -13.54 -28.96 -0.39
CA HIS A 568 -14.42 -29.11 0.75
C HIS A 568 -14.77 -27.74 1.38
N GLN A 569 -13.76 -26.88 1.63
CA GLN A 569 -13.98 -25.56 2.22
C GLN A 569 -14.88 -24.68 1.34
N TRP A 570 -14.55 -24.57 0.05
CA TRP A 570 -15.37 -23.79 -0.88
C TRP A 570 -16.79 -24.34 -1.05
N ARG A 571 -16.96 -25.66 -1.10
CA ARG A 571 -18.30 -26.26 -1.20
C ARG A 571 -19.14 -25.97 0.04
N ALA A 572 -18.56 -26.06 1.25
CA ALA A 572 -19.26 -25.72 2.49
C ALA A 572 -19.79 -24.28 2.46
N PHE A 573 -18.90 -23.32 2.17
CA PHE A 573 -19.29 -21.92 2.02
C PHE A 573 -20.36 -21.71 0.93
N LEU A 574 -20.19 -22.31 -0.25
CA LEU A 574 -21.11 -22.14 -1.37
C LEU A 574 -22.52 -22.66 -1.06
N VAL A 575 -22.66 -23.70 -0.23
CA VAL A 575 -23.97 -24.21 0.20
C VAL A 575 -24.69 -23.14 1.03
N HIS A 576 -24.05 -22.60 2.07
CA HIS A 576 -24.63 -21.54 2.90
C HIS A 576 -24.89 -20.26 2.11
N TYR A 577 -23.97 -19.89 1.23
CA TYR A 577 -24.11 -18.74 0.34
C TYR A 577 -25.30 -18.91 -0.61
N ALA A 578 -25.46 -20.08 -1.24
CA ALA A 578 -26.57 -20.39 -2.14
C ALA A 578 -27.93 -20.34 -1.42
N GLU A 579 -28.00 -20.85 -0.18
CA GLU A 579 -29.20 -20.76 0.65
C GLU A 579 -29.56 -19.31 0.97
N ARG A 580 -28.56 -18.48 1.32
CA ARG A 580 -28.78 -17.06 1.56
C ARG A 580 -29.20 -16.31 0.31
N CYS A 581 -28.61 -16.63 -0.85
CA CYS A 581 -29.01 -16.08 -2.15
C CYS A 581 -30.44 -16.45 -2.52
N LYS A 582 -30.89 -17.67 -2.17
CA LYS A 582 -32.27 -18.10 -2.40
C LYS A 582 -33.27 -17.23 -1.66
N ARG A 583 -32.99 -16.89 -0.39
CA ARG A 583 -33.82 -15.95 0.39
C ARG A 583 -33.75 -14.53 -0.14
N GLU A 584 -32.58 -14.11 -0.62
CA GLU A 584 -32.38 -12.78 -1.24
C GLU A 584 -33.29 -12.55 -2.45
N VAL A 585 -33.46 -13.57 -3.29
CA VAL A 585 -34.32 -13.49 -4.50
C VAL A 585 -35.75 -13.97 -4.26
N GLU A 586 -36.08 -14.45 -3.06
CA GLU A 586 -37.43 -14.93 -2.77
C GLU A 586 -38.44 -13.79 -2.89
N GLY A 587 -39.51 -14.04 -3.64
CA GLY A 587 -40.52 -13.02 -3.99
C GLY A 587 -39.98 -11.85 -4.82
N ALA A 588 -38.76 -11.94 -5.36
CA ALA A 588 -38.24 -10.96 -6.32
C ALA A 588 -38.72 -11.26 -7.74
N GLY A 589 -38.92 -10.21 -8.55
CA GLY A 589 -39.19 -10.37 -9.98
C GLY A 589 -37.96 -10.85 -10.76
N GLU A 590 -38.17 -11.38 -11.97
CA GLU A 590 -37.08 -11.85 -12.85
C GLU A 590 -36.03 -10.76 -13.15
N ASP A 591 -36.46 -9.50 -13.23
CA ASP A 591 -35.57 -8.36 -13.47
C ASP A 591 -34.54 -8.20 -12.34
N TYR A 592 -34.95 -8.38 -11.07
CA TYR A 592 -34.03 -8.28 -9.93
C TYR A 592 -32.93 -9.35 -9.98
N ILE A 593 -33.27 -10.56 -10.43
CA ILE A 593 -32.31 -11.66 -10.54
C ILE A 593 -31.21 -11.32 -11.56
N LYS A 594 -31.58 -10.73 -12.70
CA LYS A 594 -30.62 -10.27 -13.72
C LYS A 594 -29.78 -9.10 -13.19
N GLU A 595 -30.43 -8.10 -12.59
CA GLU A 595 -29.76 -6.93 -12.01
C GLU A 595 -28.78 -7.29 -10.89
N ARG A 596 -29.03 -8.36 -10.13
CA ARG A 596 -28.17 -8.75 -8.99
C ARG A 596 -26.73 -9.02 -9.45
N ALA A 597 -26.55 -9.80 -10.51
CA ALA A 597 -25.23 -10.12 -11.03
C ALA A 597 -24.53 -8.88 -11.62
N GLU A 598 -25.27 -8.02 -12.32
CA GLU A 598 -24.77 -6.74 -12.83
C GLU A 598 -24.30 -5.83 -11.69
N LYS A 599 -25.09 -5.73 -10.61
CA LYS A 599 -24.72 -4.97 -9.41
C LYS A 599 -23.46 -5.55 -8.74
N MET A 600 -23.37 -6.87 -8.59
CA MET A 600 -22.14 -7.53 -8.09
C MET A 600 -20.94 -7.18 -8.98
N ASN A 601 -21.08 -7.27 -10.29
CA ASN A 601 -20.01 -6.93 -11.23
C ASN A 601 -19.63 -5.43 -11.18
N SER A 602 -20.55 -4.54 -10.81
CA SER A 602 -20.26 -3.12 -10.61
C SER A 602 -19.47 -2.79 -9.34
N VAL A 603 -19.35 -3.73 -8.39
CA VAL A 603 -18.62 -3.56 -7.12
C VAL A 603 -17.48 -4.58 -6.92
N ASN A 604 -17.45 -5.65 -7.71
CA ASN A 604 -16.36 -6.64 -7.76
C ASN A 604 -15.50 -6.35 -8.98
N PRO A 605 -14.32 -5.73 -8.80
CA PRO A 605 -13.46 -5.41 -9.93
C PRO A 605 -13.00 -6.69 -10.62
N LYS A 606 -12.94 -6.64 -11.95
CA LYS A 606 -12.26 -7.63 -12.78
C LYS A 606 -10.74 -7.37 -12.78
N PHE A 607 -10.34 -6.11 -12.67
CA PHE A 607 -8.94 -5.70 -12.71
C PHE A 607 -8.53 -4.86 -11.51
N VAL A 608 -7.33 -5.12 -11.01
CA VAL A 608 -6.67 -4.37 -9.94
C VAL A 608 -5.22 -4.13 -10.33
N LEU A 609 -4.56 -3.13 -9.73
CA LEU A 609 -3.15 -2.84 -10.01
C LEU A 609 -2.24 -3.87 -9.34
N ARG A 610 -2.13 -5.05 -9.95
CA ARG A 610 -1.22 -6.11 -9.52
C ARG A 610 0.23 -5.66 -9.65
N ASN A 611 1.07 -6.06 -8.69
CA ASN A 611 2.46 -5.59 -8.63
C ASN A 611 3.28 -5.97 -9.87
N HIS A 612 3.05 -7.18 -10.41
CA HIS A 612 3.77 -7.65 -11.58
C HIS A 612 3.39 -6.87 -12.85
N LEU A 613 2.12 -6.49 -13.03
CA LEU A 613 1.66 -5.65 -14.15
C LEU A 613 2.27 -4.24 -14.08
N ALA A 614 2.32 -3.66 -12.88
CA ALA A 614 3.00 -2.39 -12.68
C ALA A 614 4.49 -2.48 -13.04
N GLN A 615 5.15 -3.59 -12.69
CA GLN A 615 6.55 -3.82 -13.00
C GLN A 615 6.79 -3.99 -14.50
N GLU A 616 5.95 -4.76 -15.20
CA GLU A 616 6.01 -4.91 -16.66
C GLU A 616 5.89 -3.54 -17.36
N ALA A 617 4.98 -2.67 -16.90
CA ALA A 617 4.84 -1.31 -17.41
C ALA A 617 6.07 -0.42 -17.13
N ILE A 618 6.70 -0.57 -15.96
CA ILE A 618 7.92 0.17 -15.59
C ILE A 618 9.10 -0.26 -16.47
N GLU A 619 9.31 -1.57 -16.62
CA GLU A 619 10.42 -2.11 -17.41
C GLU A 619 10.34 -1.73 -18.89
N ALA A 620 9.12 -1.63 -19.44
CA ALA A 620 8.89 -1.09 -20.78
C ALA A 620 9.19 0.42 -20.83
N ALA A 621 8.67 1.18 -19.86
CA ALA A 621 8.82 2.63 -19.82
C ALA A 621 10.27 3.10 -19.63
N GLU A 622 11.09 2.35 -18.88
CA GLU A 622 12.54 2.61 -18.73
C GLU A 622 13.31 2.44 -20.04
N LYS A 623 12.77 1.67 -20.99
CA LYS A 623 13.30 1.51 -22.35
C LYS A 623 12.71 2.53 -23.34
N GLY A 624 11.90 3.47 -22.85
CA GLY A 624 11.22 4.48 -23.65
C GLY A 624 9.90 4.00 -24.29
N ASP A 625 9.42 2.80 -23.96
CA ASP A 625 8.14 2.28 -24.45
C ASP A 625 7.03 2.46 -23.40
N TYR A 626 6.14 3.42 -23.63
CA TYR A 626 5.02 3.71 -22.74
C TYR A 626 3.71 2.99 -23.12
N THR A 627 3.73 2.09 -24.12
CA THR A 627 2.51 1.41 -24.60
C THR A 627 1.88 0.50 -23.54
N GLU A 628 2.70 -0.17 -22.73
CA GLU A 628 2.23 -1.03 -21.62
C GLU A 628 1.64 -0.18 -20.49
N PHE A 629 2.28 0.94 -20.14
CA PHE A 629 1.75 1.92 -19.18
C PHE A 629 0.33 2.39 -19.57
N TRP A 630 0.16 2.82 -20.82
CA TRP A 630 -1.16 3.28 -21.31
C TRP A 630 -2.15 2.13 -21.38
N SER A 631 -1.72 0.93 -21.80
CA SER A 631 -2.58 -0.25 -21.84
C SER A 631 -3.10 -0.67 -20.48
N LEU A 632 -2.25 -0.63 -19.45
CA LEU A 632 -2.61 -0.90 -18.07
C LEU A 632 -3.51 0.22 -17.52
N TYR A 633 -3.18 1.48 -17.78
CA TYR A 633 -4.00 2.62 -17.34
C TYR A 633 -5.42 2.57 -17.92
N GLU A 634 -5.60 2.20 -19.19
CA GLU A 634 -6.91 2.04 -19.81
C GLU A 634 -7.80 1.04 -19.07
N VAL A 635 -7.24 -0.10 -18.66
CA VAL A 635 -7.97 -1.13 -17.91
C VAL A 635 -8.31 -0.63 -16.49
N LEU A 636 -7.39 0.07 -15.83
CA LEU A 636 -7.60 0.61 -14.50
C LEU A 636 -8.61 1.76 -14.45
N LYS A 637 -8.91 2.42 -15.58
CA LYS A 637 -10.01 3.40 -15.66
C LYS A 637 -11.39 2.75 -15.58
N LYS A 638 -11.49 1.47 -15.92
CA LYS A 638 -12.74 0.72 -16.01
C LYS A 638 -12.60 -0.64 -15.32
N PRO A 639 -12.22 -0.68 -14.02
CA PRO A 639 -11.81 -1.91 -13.35
C PRO A 639 -12.93 -2.95 -13.21
N PHE A 640 -14.18 -2.56 -13.43
CA PHE A 640 -15.38 -3.40 -13.31
C PHE A 640 -15.90 -3.95 -14.65
N GLU A 641 -15.48 -3.37 -15.78
CA GLU A 641 -15.88 -3.77 -17.13
C GLU A 641 -15.10 -5.01 -17.59
N GLU A 642 -15.69 -5.81 -18.48
CA GLU A 642 -14.97 -6.88 -19.18
C GLU A 642 -14.17 -6.28 -20.35
N HIS A 643 -12.98 -6.81 -20.60
CA HIS A 643 -12.08 -6.35 -21.64
C HIS A 643 -11.45 -7.56 -22.33
N LEU A 644 -12.18 -8.23 -23.22
CA LEU A 644 -11.76 -9.50 -23.85
C LEU A 644 -10.31 -9.47 -24.39
N GLU A 645 -9.94 -8.44 -25.16
CA GLU A 645 -8.57 -8.30 -25.69
C GLU A 645 -7.48 -8.15 -24.62
N LYS A 646 -7.84 -7.62 -23.45
CA LYS A 646 -6.93 -7.41 -22.31
C LYS A 646 -6.91 -8.64 -21.41
N GLU A 647 -8.02 -9.35 -21.27
CA GLU A 647 -8.07 -10.66 -20.62
C GLU A 647 -7.20 -11.68 -21.37
N ASP A 648 -7.23 -11.67 -22.70
CA ASP A 648 -6.34 -12.50 -23.54
C ASP A 648 -4.86 -12.17 -23.33
N LYS A 649 -4.54 -10.90 -22.99
CA LYS A 649 -3.20 -10.46 -22.61
C LYS A 649 -2.86 -10.75 -21.14
N GLY A 650 -3.86 -11.13 -20.34
CA GLY A 650 -3.70 -11.55 -18.96
C GLY A 650 -3.65 -10.42 -17.94
N TYR A 651 -4.34 -9.30 -18.15
CA TYR A 651 -4.40 -8.23 -17.12
C TYR A 651 -5.20 -8.63 -15.86
N ASP A 652 -6.00 -9.68 -15.93
CA ASP A 652 -6.74 -10.28 -14.80
C ASP A 652 -6.01 -11.49 -14.19
N ARG A 653 -4.88 -11.91 -14.77
CA ARG A 653 -4.17 -13.12 -14.36
C ARG A 653 -3.49 -12.95 -13.01
N LEU A 654 -3.47 -14.05 -12.26
CA LEU A 654 -2.55 -14.22 -11.14
C LEU A 654 -1.11 -14.24 -11.63
N GLN A 655 -0.18 -13.76 -10.80
CA GLN A 655 1.23 -13.88 -11.11
C GLN A 655 1.60 -15.36 -11.40
N PRO A 656 2.26 -15.68 -12.53
CA PRO A 656 2.63 -17.06 -12.85
C PRO A 656 3.49 -17.69 -11.75
N ALA A 657 3.21 -18.92 -11.33
CA ALA A 657 3.91 -19.60 -10.21
C ALA A 657 5.45 -19.68 -10.38
N LYS A 658 5.95 -19.73 -11.62
CA LYS A 658 7.39 -19.67 -11.92
C LYS A 658 7.99 -18.26 -11.71
N ALA A 659 7.22 -17.21 -11.95
CA ALA A 659 7.62 -15.82 -11.67
C ALA A 659 7.50 -15.48 -10.18
N ALA A 660 6.56 -16.08 -9.44
CA ALA A 660 6.46 -15.93 -7.99
C ALA A 660 7.73 -16.42 -7.26
N LYS A 661 8.41 -17.46 -7.77
CA LYS A 661 9.75 -17.88 -7.31
C LYS A 661 10.85 -16.85 -7.62
N CYS A 662 10.79 -16.15 -8.76
CA CYS A 662 11.70 -15.05 -9.06
C CYS A 662 11.42 -13.80 -8.22
N VAL A 663 10.18 -13.58 -7.77
CA VAL A 663 9.82 -12.46 -6.87
C VAL A 663 10.15 -12.76 -5.41
N LYS A 664 10.05 -14.01 -4.95
CA LYS A 664 10.78 -14.45 -3.74
C LYS A 664 12.31 -14.31 -3.90
N GLY A 665 12.76 -14.30 -5.14
CA GLY A 665 14.11 -14.05 -5.63
C GLY A 665 14.50 -12.58 -5.78
N TYR A 666 13.81 -11.61 -5.18
CA TYR A 666 14.43 -10.32 -4.80
C TYR A 666 15.47 -10.48 -3.65
N LYS A 667 16.11 -11.65 -3.58
CA LYS A 667 17.40 -11.92 -2.94
C LYS A 667 18.55 -12.07 -3.94
N THR A 668 18.29 -12.19 -5.24
CA THR A 668 19.27 -12.13 -6.34
C THR A 668 18.53 -12.33 -7.66
N LEU A 669 18.43 -11.31 -8.51
CA LEU A 669 18.12 -11.51 -9.92
C LEU A 669 19.40 -11.28 -10.72
N PHE A 670 20.04 -12.38 -11.11
CA PHE A 670 20.94 -12.36 -12.26
C PHE A 670 20.10 -12.08 -13.50
N VAL A 671 20.60 -11.15 -14.31
CA VAL A 671 20.15 -10.93 -15.69
C VAL A 671 20.24 -12.27 -16.42
N LEU A 672 19.08 -12.83 -16.80
CA LEU A 672 19.01 -13.92 -17.78
C LEU A 672 19.25 -13.32 -19.16
N ASP A 673 20.51 -12.97 -19.44
CA ASP A 673 21.00 -13.02 -20.80
C ASP A 673 21.21 -14.50 -21.13
N THR A 674 20.69 -14.90 -22.30
CA THR A 674 20.89 -16.20 -22.95
C THR A 674 22.15 -16.94 -22.48
N CYS A 675 21.98 -18.13 -21.90
CA CYS A 675 23.09 -19.01 -21.49
C CYS A 675 23.95 -19.41 -22.72
N CYS A 676 24.96 -18.59 -23.02
CA CYS A 676 26.09 -18.98 -23.85
C CYS A 676 27.20 -19.50 -22.93
N PHE A 677 27.33 -20.82 -22.82
CA PHE A 677 28.51 -21.41 -22.18
C PHE A 677 29.71 -21.23 -23.12
N VAL A 678 30.66 -20.38 -22.74
CA VAL A 678 31.95 -20.25 -23.43
C VAL A 678 32.91 -21.26 -22.83
N CYS A 679 33.07 -22.41 -23.48
CA CYS A 679 34.16 -23.34 -23.14
C CYS A 679 35.44 -22.88 -23.83
N ASN A 680 36.38 -22.35 -23.06
CA ASN A 680 37.66 -21.86 -23.59
C ASN A 680 38.62 -23.05 -23.76
N VAL A 681 38.68 -23.61 -24.98
CA VAL A 681 39.57 -24.74 -25.30
C VAL A 681 40.70 -24.22 -26.20
N SER A 682 41.75 -23.70 -25.55
CA SER A 682 42.99 -23.16 -26.14
C SER A 682 42.86 -21.90 -27.00
N LYS A 683 43.97 -21.15 -27.13
CA LYS A 683 44.08 -19.74 -27.54
C LYS A 683 43.58 -19.36 -28.96
N SER A 684 42.85 -20.21 -29.67
CA SER A 684 42.41 -19.91 -31.04
C SER A 684 41.10 -20.55 -31.50
N THR A 685 40.22 -21.02 -30.60
CA THR A 685 38.89 -21.48 -31.01
C THR A 685 37.84 -21.29 -29.92
N THR A 686 36.74 -20.62 -30.27
CA THR A 686 35.55 -20.47 -29.41
C THR A 686 34.41 -21.30 -29.99
N VAL A 687 33.85 -22.18 -29.18
CA VAL A 687 32.69 -23.01 -29.54
C VAL A 687 31.49 -22.55 -28.72
N TYR A 688 30.39 -22.24 -29.39
CA TYR A 688 29.13 -21.86 -28.76
C TYR A 688 28.18 -23.04 -28.79
N VAL A 689 27.61 -23.35 -27.64
CA VAL A 689 26.61 -24.40 -27.46
C VAL A 689 25.30 -23.72 -27.09
N HIS A 690 24.27 -23.92 -27.92
CA HIS A 690 22.93 -23.39 -27.66
C HIS A 690 21.97 -24.51 -27.27
N PHE A 691 21.17 -24.23 -26.25
CA PHE A 691 20.07 -25.06 -25.80
C PHE A 691 18.75 -24.31 -26.03
N ASP A 692 17.71 -25.02 -26.47
CA ASP A 692 16.35 -24.46 -26.53
C ASP A 692 15.73 -24.36 -25.12
N LEU A 693 14.69 -23.53 -24.97
CA LEU A 693 14.05 -23.14 -23.70
C LEU A 693 13.48 -24.30 -22.85
N ASP A 694 13.33 -25.47 -23.45
CA ASP A 694 12.86 -26.71 -22.82
C ASP A 694 13.98 -27.75 -22.61
N GLY A 695 15.23 -27.43 -22.98
CA GLY A 695 16.42 -28.22 -22.67
C GLY A 695 16.59 -29.53 -23.44
N THR A 696 15.79 -29.77 -24.48
CA THR A 696 15.74 -31.07 -25.18
C THR A 696 16.63 -31.17 -26.43
N LYS A 697 17.15 -30.06 -26.95
CA LYS A 697 18.05 -30.03 -28.11
C LYS A 697 19.31 -29.21 -27.85
N CYS A 698 20.44 -29.73 -28.34
CA CYS A 698 21.75 -29.09 -28.28
C CYS A 698 22.25 -28.86 -29.71
N THR A 699 22.61 -27.62 -30.05
CA THR A 699 23.29 -27.30 -31.31
C THR A 699 24.64 -26.65 -31.05
N THR A 700 25.68 -27.15 -31.72
CA THR A 700 27.06 -26.65 -31.60
C THR A 700 27.43 -25.82 -32.82
N LYS A 701 27.83 -24.57 -32.63
CA LYS A 701 28.41 -23.72 -33.68
C LYS A 701 29.89 -23.46 -33.38
N LYS A 702 30.74 -23.80 -34.34
CA LYS A 702 32.19 -23.56 -34.30
C LYS A 702 32.49 -22.29 -35.10
N HIS A 703 32.95 -21.23 -34.43
CA HIS A 703 33.44 -20.03 -35.11
C HIS A 703 34.97 -20.07 -35.18
N LEU A 704 35.50 -20.08 -36.40
CA LEU A 704 36.91 -19.76 -36.67
C LEU A 704 36.98 -18.26 -36.99
N THR A 705 37.83 -17.52 -36.28
CA THR A 705 38.02 -16.09 -36.50
C THR A 705 38.78 -15.88 -37.82
N GLY A 706 38.05 -15.50 -38.88
CA GLY A 706 38.64 -15.08 -40.15
C GLY A 706 37.65 -15.16 -41.34
N SER A 707 37.27 -14.00 -41.87
CA SER A 707 36.56 -13.75 -43.15
C SER A 707 35.11 -14.27 -43.31
N TYR A 708 34.23 -13.33 -43.68
CA TYR A 708 32.81 -13.52 -44.03
C TYR A 708 32.63 -14.40 -45.29
N VAL A 709 31.93 -15.53 -45.15
CA VAL A 709 31.25 -16.24 -46.25
C VAL A 709 29.96 -16.91 -45.70
N PRO A 710 28.80 -16.84 -46.36
CA PRO A 710 27.58 -17.47 -45.88
C PRO A 710 27.57 -18.96 -46.24
N LEU A 711 27.52 -19.84 -45.23
CA LEU A 711 27.35 -21.29 -45.42
C LEU A 711 26.00 -21.76 -44.90
N ARG A 712 25.20 -22.34 -45.82
CA ARG A 712 23.99 -23.14 -45.52
C ARG A 712 24.39 -24.34 -44.67
N VAL A 713 23.68 -24.62 -43.57
CA VAL A 713 23.89 -25.84 -42.78
C VAL A 713 22.64 -26.71 -42.82
N ALA A 714 22.84 -27.91 -43.34
CA ALA A 714 21.91 -29.03 -43.35
C ALA A 714 21.73 -29.61 -41.95
N THR A 715 20.52 -30.10 -41.66
CA THR A 715 20.15 -30.75 -40.40
C THR A 715 20.44 -32.26 -40.48
N GLU A 716 21.37 -32.77 -39.66
CA GLU A 716 21.44 -34.20 -39.33
C GLU A 716 21.07 -34.41 -37.86
N LYS A 717 20.19 -35.39 -37.61
CA LYS A 717 19.74 -35.84 -36.28
C LYS A 717 20.76 -36.83 -35.73
N ILE A 718 21.18 -36.63 -34.47
CA ILE A 718 21.85 -37.67 -33.67
C ILE A 718 20.89 -38.02 -32.52
N ASP A 719 20.40 -39.25 -32.51
CA ASP A 719 19.61 -39.83 -31.42
C ASP A 719 20.53 -40.32 -30.30
N LEU A 720 20.19 -39.98 -29.05
CA LEU A 720 20.78 -40.59 -27.85
C LEU A 720 19.66 -41.07 -26.92
N ALA A 721 19.58 -42.39 -26.75
CA ALA A 721 18.89 -43.08 -25.66
C ALA A 721 19.92 -43.99 -24.94
N PRO A 722 19.61 -44.58 -23.78
CA PRO A 722 19.46 -43.93 -22.48
C PRO A 722 20.53 -44.46 -21.48
N SER A 723 21.35 -43.58 -20.90
CA SER A 723 22.23 -43.94 -19.77
C SER A 723 22.41 -42.75 -18.82
N LEU A 724 21.32 -42.29 -18.21
CA LEU A 724 21.34 -41.20 -17.23
C LEU A 724 21.72 -41.65 -15.80
N ASN A 725 22.15 -42.90 -15.61
CA ASN A 725 22.48 -43.46 -14.28
C ASN A 725 23.98 -43.59 -13.97
N GLU A 726 24.89 -43.13 -14.83
CA GLU A 726 26.34 -43.13 -14.54
C GLU A 726 26.93 -41.75 -14.21
N ILE A 727 26.12 -40.68 -14.18
CA ILE A 727 26.57 -39.32 -13.81
C ILE A 727 25.92 -38.86 -12.49
N ILE A 728 25.99 -39.67 -11.43
CA ILE A 728 25.48 -39.29 -10.09
C ILE A 728 26.50 -39.27 -8.94
N PRO A 729 27.79 -39.69 -9.05
CA PRO A 729 28.73 -39.46 -7.95
C PRO A 729 29.84 -38.42 -8.22
N ARG A 730 29.59 -37.34 -8.96
CA ARG A 730 30.60 -36.24 -9.14
C ARG A 730 30.18 -34.82 -8.73
N VAL A 731 29.04 -34.63 -8.06
CA VAL A 731 28.57 -33.29 -7.61
C VAL A 731 28.86 -33.01 -6.12
N ARG A 732 29.61 -33.86 -5.40
CA ARG A 732 29.95 -33.64 -3.98
C ARG A 732 31.33 -33.02 -3.69
N TYR A 733 31.99 -32.39 -4.68
CA TYR A 733 33.28 -31.74 -4.47
C TYR A 733 33.38 -30.40 -5.22
N PHE A 734 32.54 -29.42 -4.86
CA PHE A 734 32.76 -28.01 -5.22
C PHE A 734 32.18 -27.06 -4.17
N GLN A 735 32.51 -27.32 -2.89
CA GLN A 735 32.24 -26.41 -1.77
C GLN A 735 33.52 -25.93 -1.05
N ILE A 736 34.68 -26.03 -1.70
CA ILE A 736 35.95 -25.48 -1.19
C ILE A 736 36.67 -24.78 -2.35
N ALA A 737 36.23 -23.57 -2.69
CA ALA A 737 36.98 -22.63 -3.53
C ALA A 737 36.52 -21.19 -3.27
N HIS A 738 36.42 -20.80 -1.99
CA HIS A 738 36.07 -19.44 -1.58
C HIS A 738 37.20 -18.77 -0.77
N ALA A 739 38.45 -18.96 -1.20
CA ALA A 739 39.63 -18.41 -0.51
C ALA A 739 40.72 -17.78 -1.39
N CYS A 740 40.54 -17.67 -2.72
CA CYS A 740 41.53 -17.00 -3.57
C CYS A 740 40.83 -16.12 -4.60
N ILE A 741 40.58 -14.86 -4.23
CA ILE A 741 40.73 -13.61 -5.01
C ILE A 741 40.30 -12.49 -4.04
N ILE A 742 41.20 -12.17 -3.11
CA ILE A 742 41.23 -10.89 -2.39
C ILE A 742 42.58 -10.30 -2.79
N ASN A 743 42.60 -9.50 -3.86
CA ASN A 743 43.67 -8.53 -4.17
C ASN A 743 43.35 -7.74 -5.44
N ASP A 744 42.19 -7.10 -5.50
CA ASP A 744 41.96 -5.96 -6.40
C ASP A 744 40.69 -5.25 -5.93
N LEU A 745 40.83 -4.27 -5.02
CA LEU A 745 39.90 -3.15 -4.77
C LEU A 745 40.36 -2.36 -3.52
N VAL A 746 41.29 -1.43 -3.69
CA VAL A 746 41.38 -0.25 -2.81
C VAL A 746 41.33 0.99 -3.71
N PRO A 747 40.19 1.71 -3.76
CA PRO A 747 40.14 3.01 -4.39
C PRO A 747 40.80 4.06 -3.51
N SER A 748 41.52 4.95 -4.18
CA SER A 748 42.04 6.23 -3.73
C SER A 748 41.08 7.01 -2.81
N LEU A 749 41.39 7.09 -1.52
CA LEU A 749 40.83 8.06 -0.58
C LEU A 749 41.90 9.12 -0.25
N ARG A 750 41.73 10.32 -0.80
CA ARG A 750 42.40 11.55 -0.32
C ARG A 750 41.51 12.17 0.76
N PHE A 751 42.02 12.35 1.96
CA PHE A 751 41.39 13.19 3.01
C PHE A 751 42.16 14.50 3.21
N PRO A 752 41.49 15.65 3.43
CA PRO A 752 42.13 16.93 3.74
C PRO A 752 42.51 17.01 5.24
N PRO A 753 43.45 17.89 5.64
CA PRO A 753 44.02 17.86 6.97
C PRO A 753 43.15 18.61 8.01
N PRO A 754 43.00 18.12 9.25
CA PRO A 754 42.49 18.93 10.35
C PRO A 754 43.60 19.79 10.96
N ARG A 755 43.27 21.06 11.20
CA ARG A 755 44.10 22.07 11.85
C ARG A 755 44.03 21.92 13.39
N ARG A 756 45.22 22.02 14.03
CA ARG A 756 45.52 22.40 15.45
C ARG A 756 45.12 21.39 16.54
N ARG A 757 45.82 21.27 17.68
CA ARG A 757 47.22 21.47 18.18
C ARG A 757 47.21 20.97 19.64
N CYS A 758 48.40 20.69 20.21
CA CYS A 758 48.74 20.34 21.61
C CYS A 758 48.70 18.83 21.94
N ASN A 759 49.67 18.19 22.61
CA ASN A 759 50.99 18.58 23.12
C ASN A 759 51.81 17.29 23.37
N GLY A 760 53.09 17.26 22.96
CA GLY A 760 54.18 16.57 23.66
C GLY A 760 54.23 15.04 23.71
N ARG A 761 54.88 14.41 22.72
CA ARG A 761 56.03 13.47 22.85
C ARG A 761 56.37 12.88 21.47
N GLN A 762 57.61 13.03 21.03
CA GLN A 762 58.14 12.43 19.79
C GLN A 762 58.26 10.92 19.97
N LEU A 763 57.60 10.14 19.13
CA LEU A 763 57.91 8.72 18.91
C LEU A 763 58.63 8.58 17.57
N SER A 764 59.77 7.90 17.59
CA SER A 764 60.61 7.69 16.41
C SER A 764 59.98 6.68 15.44
N ARG A 765 60.33 6.80 14.15
CA ARG A 765 59.84 6.00 13.02
C ARG A 765 60.06 4.48 13.17
N HIS A 766 60.82 4.04 14.17
CA HIS A 766 61.05 2.63 14.46
C HIS A 766 59.92 1.99 15.29
N SER A 767 59.21 2.76 16.12
CA SER A 767 58.13 2.24 16.99
C SER A 767 56.79 2.05 16.27
N PHE A 768 56.63 2.55 15.04
CA PHE A 768 55.40 2.39 14.24
C PHE A 768 55.39 1.10 13.41
N LEU A 769 56.58 0.58 13.05
CA LEU A 769 56.71 -0.68 12.30
C LEU A 769 56.53 -1.90 13.22
N GLN A 770 56.88 -1.79 14.50
CA GLN A 770 56.69 -2.87 15.47
C GLN A 770 55.21 -3.06 15.87
N LEU A 771 54.38 -2.01 15.81
CA LEU A 771 52.94 -2.09 16.10
C LEU A 771 52.13 -2.73 14.94
N MET A 772 52.65 -2.67 13.71
CA MET A 772 52.05 -3.29 12.53
C MET A 772 52.36 -4.80 12.44
N GLU A 773 53.54 -5.25 12.91
CA GLU A 773 53.87 -6.69 12.97
C GLU A 773 53.09 -7.43 14.07
N GLU A 774 52.80 -6.79 15.22
CA GLU A 774 52.01 -7.43 16.29
C GLU A 774 50.52 -7.56 15.96
N THR A 775 49.98 -6.75 15.03
CA THR A 775 48.58 -6.87 14.58
C THR A 775 48.39 -7.90 13.46
N GLU A 776 49.41 -8.18 12.64
CA GLU A 776 49.37 -9.28 11.65
C GLU A 776 49.58 -10.67 12.27
N LEU A 777 50.32 -10.78 13.39
CA LEU A 777 50.48 -12.05 14.13
C LEU A 777 49.21 -12.44 14.91
N GLY A 778 48.49 -11.48 15.51
CA GLY A 778 47.22 -11.74 16.20
C GLY A 778 46.07 -12.17 15.28
N ALA A 779 46.06 -11.74 14.02
CA ALA A 779 45.05 -12.14 13.04
C ALA A 779 45.26 -13.56 12.50
N ARG A 780 46.49 -14.11 12.57
CA ARG A 780 46.82 -15.47 12.09
C ARG A 780 46.60 -16.57 13.14
N GLU A 781 46.66 -16.27 14.44
CA GLU A 781 46.34 -17.27 15.49
C GLU A 781 44.83 -17.48 15.71
N VAL A 782 43.98 -16.48 15.41
CA VAL A 782 42.51 -16.63 15.54
C VAL A 782 41.92 -17.43 14.37
N ALA A 783 42.54 -17.41 13.18
CA ALA A 783 42.06 -18.13 12.01
C ALA A 783 42.40 -19.64 12.00
N MET A 784 43.28 -20.13 12.89
CA MET A 784 43.68 -21.54 12.94
C MET A 784 42.96 -22.38 14.01
N HIS A 785 42.04 -21.79 14.79
CA HIS A 785 41.28 -22.50 15.84
C HIS A 785 39.80 -22.77 15.53
N PHE A 786 39.33 -22.48 14.30
CA PHE A 786 37.92 -22.68 13.94
C PHE A 786 37.62 -23.77 12.90
N THR A 787 38.59 -24.63 12.51
CA THR A 787 38.35 -25.67 11.48
C THR A 787 38.82 -27.09 11.80
N THR A 788 39.18 -27.43 13.04
CA THR A 788 39.49 -28.83 13.42
C THR A 788 39.05 -29.17 14.84
N GLY A 789 37.75 -29.43 15.03
CA GLY A 789 37.24 -29.76 16.37
C GLY A 789 35.82 -30.31 16.46
N PHE A 790 35.31 -31.05 15.47
CA PHE A 790 34.00 -31.75 15.63
C PHE A 790 33.86 -33.04 14.79
N ALA A 791 34.91 -33.87 14.72
CA ALA A 791 34.83 -35.21 14.13
C ALA A 791 35.59 -36.31 14.91
N GLN A 792 35.90 -36.09 16.18
CA GLN A 792 36.49 -37.12 17.05
C GLN A 792 35.88 -37.09 18.45
N LYS A 793 34.62 -37.55 18.59
CA LYS A 793 34.07 -38.05 19.87
C LYS A 793 32.79 -38.89 19.68
N PHE A 794 32.78 -39.74 18.65
CA PHE A 794 31.75 -40.78 18.47
C PHE A 794 32.38 -42.06 17.92
N ASN A 795 33.40 -42.61 18.59
CA ASN A 795 33.78 -44.02 18.41
C ASN A 795 34.62 -44.63 19.54
N TRP A 796 34.31 -44.31 20.81
CA TRP A 796 34.88 -45.05 21.94
C TRP A 796 33.95 -45.12 23.14
N LEU A 797 32.78 -45.74 22.98
CA LEU A 797 32.00 -46.34 24.07
C LEU A 797 30.93 -47.31 23.51
N TYR A 798 31.34 -48.25 22.66
CA TYR A 798 30.54 -49.44 22.34
C TYR A 798 31.32 -50.77 22.50
N LYS A 799 32.42 -50.76 23.27
CA LYS A 799 33.10 -51.98 23.72
C LYS A 799 33.70 -51.79 25.12
N ALA A 800 32.85 -51.83 26.13
CA ALA A 800 33.25 -52.20 27.49
C ALA A 800 32.05 -52.78 28.25
N ASN A 801 31.52 -53.88 27.73
CA ASN A 801 30.65 -54.76 28.48
C ASN A 801 31.55 -55.76 29.22
N ARG A 802 31.82 -55.55 30.51
CA ARG A 802 32.12 -56.61 31.50
C ARG A 802 32.36 -56.04 32.90
N ARG A 803 31.52 -56.51 33.82
CA ARG A 803 31.73 -56.65 35.28
C ARG A 803 31.77 -55.33 36.07
N THR A 804 31.14 -55.16 37.23
CA THR A 804 30.33 -56.00 38.12
C THR A 804 29.80 -55.05 39.21
N HIS A 805 28.57 -55.29 39.65
CA HIS A 805 28.07 -55.16 41.02
C HIS A 805 28.12 -53.83 41.81
N CYS A 806 26.91 -53.51 42.30
CA CYS A 806 26.55 -53.17 43.68
C CYS A 806 26.20 -51.72 44.04
N THR A 807 24.89 -51.58 44.33
CA THR A 807 24.27 -50.97 45.51
C THR A 807 24.25 -49.46 45.72
N ALA A 808 23.01 -48.95 45.67
CA ALA A 808 22.29 -48.26 46.75
C ALA A 808 22.51 -46.76 47.03
N ASN A 809 21.36 -46.08 47.06
CA ASN A 809 20.94 -44.98 47.95
C ASN A 809 21.66 -43.63 47.91
N GLY A 810 20.84 -42.56 47.96
CA GLY A 810 21.24 -41.34 48.67
C GLY A 810 20.87 -40.01 48.01
N SER A 811 19.62 -39.61 48.23
CA SER A 811 19.16 -38.24 48.52
C SER A 811 20.16 -37.07 48.59
N SER A 812 19.67 -35.91 48.10
CA SER A 812 19.64 -34.59 48.75
C SER A 812 20.45 -33.42 48.13
N HIS A 813 19.67 -32.43 47.71
CA HIS A 813 19.74 -30.99 48.03
C HIS A 813 20.82 -30.02 47.49
N LYS A 814 20.23 -28.93 46.95
CA LYS A 814 20.56 -27.48 47.07
C LYS A 814 21.63 -26.92 46.11
N LEU A 815 21.25 -26.08 45.14
CA LEU A 815 20.92 -24.64 45.18
C LEU A 815 22.15 -23.77 44.91
N GLN A 816 22.30 -23.30 43.67
CA GLN A 816 22.33 -21.88 43.29
C GLN A 816 22.15 -21.74 41.78
#